data_AF-A0A8H4L1I3-F1
#
_entry.id   AF-A0A8H4L1I3-F1
#
_cell.length_a   1.000
_cell.length_b   1.000
_cell.length_c   1.000
_cell.angle_alpha   90.00
_cell.angle_beta   90.00
_cell.angle_gamma   90.00
#
_symmetry.space_group_name_H-M   'P 1'
#
loop_
_entity.id
_entity.type
_entity.pdbx_description
1 polymer ?
#
loop_
_entity_poly.entity_id
_entity_poly.type
_entity_poly.pdbx_seq_one_letter_code
_entity_poly.pdbx_strand_id
1 'polypeptide(L)'
;MSYFTLFGLVISFASCMPHNVDLDKYSSKTDSARAYPGSTLKKKHFVWKAPGEDDLRSPCPFMNTLANHDFVPHNGRNVTRTPFIASIQEALGLDERFATQIFDRALVANPTPNATFFNLDMLHKTHGVIEHDGSLSRRDAIFDPTNPFDEVTFGNFVSYFGWNKTINTRNLANARARHAYDMSLINSNFTITEPEVPLIIGENAMLISIFGNPETAVAKRSFIEYFFRQERFPVLLGWVPSDGKVGPNVGNVVQAITDQSPADVPDETRAHGVLLINRYDWGYYVGDDELGEVEEEGDVLANSSTIGLVDHAHGNDYVQQWIRKKPNERDPSPNGIWMYIPDPEYMRGRFGFDAQYEQARSFLFFTQRTDFTRTRFPGQSQALRKHETELEAFHRGLEEGTDYSGVKRLRELCAPPGFPAHPSPGVQMPEQPPPESELLGPYSKNEHILQDQDIEVLRASVSSVDEPMKETFRQRGMSEKDIAAEERKRRTGIFVDPWREPAIDLFNELVLSYLEHFVLPHRSHSTPSKLGPALFPNRNESIQGRKHIDDFLFQRFSEPNETAPTLDVPSVSARILKFLDGRAGAHPVVFNEECLESIVRVVAALIKEIVELADRYAFGRGDEERAIDESCVIVPQHIREAVYYDNDLLSVLRCSAVFWAGRQ
;
A
#
# COMPACT_ATOMS: atom_id res chain seq x y z
N MET A 1 -29.83 -37.64 -14.15
CA MET A 1 -28.67 -38.55 -14.01
C MET A 1 -27.62 -37.75 -13.25
N SER A 2 -27.69 -37.67 -11.92
CA SER A 2 -27.39 -38.74 -10.94
C SER A 2 -25.92 -39.17 -11.11
N TYR A 3 -24.99 -38.93 -10.18
CA TYR A 3 -25.00 -39.13 -8.72
C TYR A 3 -24.26 -37.95 -8.01
N PHE A 4 -24.71 -37.38 -6.87
CA PHE A 4 -24.65 -37.90 -5.48
C PHE A 4 -23.20 -38.24 -5.02
N THR A 5 -22.64 -37.95 -3.83
CA THR A 5 -23.09 -37.29 -2.58
C THR A 5 -22.02 -37.51 -1.48
N LEU A 6 -21.79 -36.46 -0.68
CA LEU A 6 -21.46 -36.39 0.76
C LEU A 6 -20.26 -37.11 1.44
N PHE A 7 -19.56 -36.27 2.24
CA PHE A 7 -19.12 -36.41 3.65
C PHE A 7 -17.72 -36.92 4.01
N GLY A 8 -16.88 -35.97 4.44
CA GLY A 8 -16.58 -35.78 5.87
C GLY A 8 -15.27 -36.37 6.41
N LEU A 9 -14.32 -35.51 6.84
CA LEU A 9 -13.86 -35.42 8.23
C LEU A 9 -12.81 -34.30 8.39
N VAL A 10 -13.06 -33.38 9.33
CA VAL A 10 -12.09 -32.43 9.88
C VAL A 10 -11.15 -33.19 10.84
N ILE A 11 -9.83 -33.05 10.63
CA ILE A 11 -8.84 -33.14 11.70
C ILE A 11 -7.86 -31.97 11.51
N SER A 12 -7.77 -31.14 12.55
CA SER A 12 -6.70 -30.18 12.84
C SER A 12 -5.35 -30.53 12.23
N PHE A 13 -4.66 -29.54 11.63
CA PHE A 13 -3.33 -29.13 12.09
C PHE A 13 -3.08 -27.69 11.61
N ALA A 14 -3.31 -26.73 12.50
CA ALA A 14 -2.31 -25.68 12.65
C ALA A 14 -0.96 -26.35 12.94
N SER A 15 0.12 -25.72 12.48
CA SER A 15 1.54 -26.14 12.57
C SER A 15 2.03 -26.96 11.37
N CYS A 16 2.52 -26.26 10.32
CA CYS A 16 3.76 -26.59 9.58
C CYS A 16 3.99 -25.62 8.39
N MET A 17 4.03 -24.30 8.59
CA MET A 17 5.33 -23.71 8.23
C MET A 17 6.26 -24.27 9.30
N PRO A 18 7.35 -24.94 8.95
CA PRO A 18 8.31 -25.30 9.95
C PRO A 18 9.05 -24.03 10.39
N HIS A 19 8.38 -23.20 11.20
CA HIS A 19 9.05 -22.52 12.29
C HIS A 19 9.56 -23.66 13.18
N ASN A 20 10.88 -23.85 13.17
CA ASN A 20 11.62 -25.08 13.51
C ASN A 20 11.52 -26.21 12.47
N VAL A 21 12.04 -25.99 11.25
CA VAL A 21 12.92 -27.06 10.74
C VAL A 21 14.10 -27.02 11.68
N ASP A 22 14.18 -28.01 12.56
CA ASP A 22 15.45 -28.39 13.16
C ASP A 22 16.40 -28.73 12.00
N LEU A 23 17.13 -27.72 11.50
CA LEU A 23 18.00 -27.83 10.34
C LEU A 23 19.12 -28.86 10.59
N ASP A 24 19.39 -29.18 11.86
CA ASP A 24 20.32 -30.25 12.25
C ASP A 24 19.77 -31.66 11.95
N LYS A 25 18.44 -31.84 11.91
CA LYS A 25 17.83 -33.11 11.48
C LYS A 25 17.89 -33.37 9.98
N TYR A 26 18.05 -32.34 9.15
CA TYR A 26 18.30 -32.48 7.70
C TYR A 26 19.79 -32.43 7.34
N SER A 27 20.63 -31.83 8.18
CA SER A 27 22.10 -31.93 8.10
C SER A 27 22.56 -33.40 8.20
N SER A 28 21.98 -34.20 9.11
CA SER A 28 22.39 -35.58 9.37
C SER A 28 21.96 -36.65 8.34
N LYS A 29 21.23 -36.29 7.27
CA LYS A 29 20.86 -37.22 6.18
C LYS A 29 21.44 -36.88 4.81
N THR A 30 22.41 -35.96 4.72
CA THR A 30 23.05 -35.55 3.45
C THR A 30 24.41 -36.18 3.17
N ASP A 31 24.68 -37.39 3.68
CA ASP A 31 25.83 -38.21 3.26
C ASP A 31 25.64 -38.92 1.90
N SER A 32 24.57 -38.64 1.16
CA SER A 32 24.43 -39.11 -0.21
C SER A 32 24.00 -38.01 -1.19
N ALA A 33 24.87 -37.02 -1.37
CA ALA A 33 24.92 -36.27 -2.62
C ALA A 33 25.28 -37.23 -3.76
N ARG A 34 24.29 -37.94 -4.30
CA ARG A 34 24.41 -38.54 -5.63
C ARG A 34 24.43 -37.38 -6.60
N ALA A 35 25.63 -36.93 -6.97
CA ALA A 35 25.84 -36.05 -8.10
C ALA A 35 25.15 -36.68 -9.31
N TYR A 36 24.06 -36.06 -9.79
CA TYR A 36 23.47 -36.43 -11.07
C TYR A 36 24.54 -36.13 -12.15
N PRO A 37 24.99 -37.12 -12.94
CA PRO A 37 25.94 -36.87 -14.02
C PRO A 37 25.34 -35.83 -14.97
N GLY A 38 25.99 -34.65 -15.08
CA GLY A 38 25.52 -33.52 -15.89
C GLY A 38 24.93 -32.32 -15.10
N SER A 39 24.83 -32.39 -13.77
CA SER A 39 24.37 -31.26 -12.95
C SER A 39 25.47 -30.22 -12.73
N THR A 40 25.15 -28.93 -12.90
CA THR A 40 26.02 -27.78 -12.57
C THR A 40 26.15 -27.57 -11.06
N LEU A 41 25.22 -28.09 -10.25
CA LEU A 41 25.24 -28.00 -8.80
C LEU A 41 26.44 -28.69 -8.15
N LYS A 42 26.91 -28.09 -7.07
CA LYS A 42 28.05 -28.50 -6.23
C LYS A 42 27.60 -28.73 -4.79
N LYS A 43 28.40 -29.45 -3.99
CA LYS A 43 28.10 -29.66 -2.56
C LYS A 43 27.80 -28.35 -1.82
N LYS A 44 28.59 -27.31 -2.09
CA LYS A 44 28.42 -25.97 -1.50
C LYS A 44 27.05 -25.35 -1.76
N HIS A 45 26.37 -25.67 -2.86
CA HIS A 45 25.01 -25.17 -3.12
C HIS A 45 23.96 -25.69 -2.11
N PHE A 46 24.19 -26.85 -1.50
CA PHE A 46 23.26 -27.45 -0.53
C PHE A 46 23.62 -27.11 0.92
N VAL A 47 24.90 -26.84 1.18
CA VAL A 47 25.44 -26.53 2.51
C VAL A 47 25.34 -25.03 2.74
N TRP A 48 24.46 -24.62 3.65
CA TRP A 48 24.28 -23.24 4.08
C TRP A 48 24.56 -23.14 5.57
N LYS A 49 25.20 -22.05 5.99
CA LYS A 49 25.44 -21.69 7.38
C LYS A 49 25.07 -20.23 7.59
N ALA A 50 24.38 -19.95 8.69
CA ALA A 50 24.10 -18.58 9.11
C ALA A 50 25.42 -17.85 9.43
N PRO A 51 25.52 -16.53 9.18
CA PRO A 51 26.64 -15.74 9.69
C PRO A 51 26.72 -15.81 11.22
N GLY A 52 27.92 -15.92 11.77
CA GLY A 52 28.18 -15.67 13.19
C GLY A 52 28.24 -14.18 13.51
N GLU A 53 28.33 -13.84 14.80
CA GLU A 53 28.34 -12.45 15.29
C GLU A 53 29.50 -11.60 14.72
N ASP A 54 30.65 -12.21 14.43
CA ASP A 54 31.85 -11.52 13.91
C ASP A 54 31.98 -11.55 12.38
N ASP A 55 31.06 -12.23 11.70
CA ASP A 55 31.08 -12.41 10.25
C ASP A 55 30.48 -11.18 9.56
N LEU A 56 31.17 -10.70 8.51
CA LEU A 56 30.72 -9.54 7.77
C LEU A 56 29.70 -9.90 6.69
N ARG A 57 28.69 -9.06 6.53
CA ARG A 57 27.72 -9.12 5.44
C ARG A 57 27.59 -7.74 4.78
N SER A 58 26.93 -7.74 3.62
CA SER A 58 26.83 -6.63 2.68
C SER A 58 25.37 -6.30 2.38
N PRO A 59 25.07 -5.17 1.68
CA PRO A 59 23.72 -4.91 1.21
C PRO A 59 23.35 -5.81 0.01
N CYS A 60 24.31 -6.54 -0.56
CA CYS A 60 24.08 -7.44 -1.69
C CYS A 60 23.67 -8.85 -1.22
N PRO A 61 22.45 -9.32 -1.53
CA PRO A 61 21.99 -10.64 -1.10
C PRO A 61 22.77 -11.77 -1.78
N PHE A 62 23.32 -11.55 -2.98
CA PHE A 62 24.16 -12.54 -3.66
C PHE A 62 25.47 -12.75 -2.92
N MET A 63 26.14 -11.67 -2.52
CA MET A 63 27.40 -11.76 -1.77
C MET A 63 27.22 -12.45 -0.42
N ASN A 64 26.14 -12.12 0.28
CA ASN A 64 25.78 -12.75 1.55
C ASN A 64 25.51 -14.24 1.37
N THR A 65 24.74 -14.61 0.34
CA THR A 65 24.47 -16.00 -0.02
C THR A 65 25.75 -16.76 -0.32
N LEU A 66 26.67 -16.19 -1.10
CA LEU A 66 27.95 -16.82 -1.43
C LEU A 66 28.80 -17.06 -0.18
N ALA A 67 28.82 -16.13 0.78
CA ALA A 67 29.51 -16.30 2.05
C ALA A 67 28.85 -17.38 2.92
N ASN A 68 27.51 -17.35 3.03
CA ASN A 68 26.72 -18.35 3.77
C ASN A 68 26.92 -19.78 3.24
N HIS A 69 27.27 -19.91 1.96
CA HIS A 69 27.52 -21.19 1.27
C HIS A 69 29.02 -21.54 1.11
N ASP A 70 29.92 -20.82 1.77
CA ASP A 70 31.38 -21.03 1.70
C ASP A 70 31.96 -20.91 0.27
N PHE A 71 31.29 -20.23 -0.66
CA PHE A 71 31.83 -19.93 -2.01
C PHE A 71 32.87 -18.81 -1.96
N VAL A 72 32.57 -17.75 -1.20
CA VAL A 72 33.57 -16.77 -0.76
C VAL A 72 33.88 -17.00 0.72
N PRO A 73 34.92 -16.38 1.32
CA PRO A 73 35.20 -16.53 2.75
C PRO A 73 33.95 -16.29 3.60
N HIS A 74 33.58 -17.27 4.44
CA HIS A 74 32.35 -17.24 5.24
C HIS A 74 32.25 -16.00 6.15
N ASN A 75 33.40 -15.57 6.67
CA ASN A 75 33.53 -14.39 7.51
C ASN A 75 33.41 -13.07 6.76
N GLY A 76 33.22 -13.10 5.43
CA GLY A 76 33.08 -11.93 4.59
C GLY A 76 34.33 -11.05 4.49
N ARG A 77 35.52 -11.59 4.81
CA ARG A 77 36.78 -10.84 4.84
C ARG A 77 37.73 -11.29 3.73
N ASN A 78 38.56 -10.36 3.26
CA ASN A 78 39.66 -10.62 2.33
C ASN A 78 39.21 -11.32 1.03
N VAL A 79 38.13 -10.82 0.42
CA VAL A 79 37.64 -11.32 -0.87
C VAL A 79 38.58 -10.84 -1.97
N THR A 80 39.31 -11.75 -2.60
CA THR A 80 40.33 -11.47 -3.61
C THR A 80 39.88 -11.90 -5.01
N ARG A 81 40.44 -11.27 -6.05
CA ARG A 81 39.94 -11.36 -7.44
C ARG A 81 39.79 -12.78 -7.97
N THR A 82 40.88 -13.55 -7.98
CA THR A 82 40.89 -14.87 -8.64
C THR A 82 39.94 -15.86 -7.95
N PRO A 83 39.95 -16.02 -6.61
CA PRO A 83 38.97 -16.86 -5.94
C PRO A 83 37.54 -16.37 -6.16
N PHE A 84 37.32 -15.05 -6.15
CA PHE A 84 35.98 -14.48 -6.36
C PHE A 84 35.41 -14.85 -7.74
N ILE A 85 36.18 -14.63 -8.82
CA ILE A 85 35.75 -14.92 -10.18
C ILE A 85 35.39 -16.41 -10.31
N ALA A 86 36.26 -17.30 -9.84
CA ALA A 86 36.02 -18.74 -9.88
C ALA A 86 34.74 -19.13 -9.10
N SER A 87 34.53 -18.53 -7.93
CA SER A 87 33.36 -18.78 -7.10
C SER A 87 32.06 -18.29 -7.72
N ILE A 88 32.07 -17.14 -8.40
CA ILE A 88 30.90 -16.60 -9.11
C ILE A 88 30.54 -17.50 -10.30
N GLN A 89 31.53 -17.93 -11.08
CA GLN A 89 31.31 -18.87 -12.19
C GLN A 89 30.74 -20.21 -11.67
N GLU A 90 31.30 -20.73 -10.58
CA GLU A 90 30.87 -22.02 -10.00
C GLU A 90 29.49 -21.95 -9.34
N ALA A 91 29.16 -20.86 -8.64
CA ALA A 91 27.94 -20.73 -7.86
C ALA A 91 26.74 -20.23 -8.69
N LEU A 92 26.96 -19.33 -9.64
CA LEU A 92 25.90 -18.62 -10.34
C LEU A 92 25.88 -18.91 -11.84
N GLY A 93 26.96 -19.47 -12.39
CA GLY A 93 27.07 -19.71 -13.83
C GLY A 93 27.20 -18.43 -14.65
N LEU A 94 27.82 -17.38 -14.09
CA LEU A 94 28.15 -16.15 -14.83
C LEU A 94 29.45 -16.35 -15.62
N ASP A 95 29.64 -15.64 -16.73
CA ASP A 95 30.90 -15.68 -17.47
C ASP A 95 32.04 -14.90 -16.76
N GLU A 96 33.29 -15.19 -17.13
CA GLU A 96 34.48 -14.61 -16.49
C GLU A 96 34.54 -13.09 -16.61
N ARG A 97 34.13 -12.54 -17.76
CA ARG A 97 34.17 -11.09 -18.00
C ARG A 97 33.18 -10.39 -17.09
N PHE A 98 31.97 -10.95 -16.97
CA PHE A 98 30.95 -10.39 -16.10
C PHE A 98 31.33 -10.52 -14.61
N ALA A 99 31.85 -11.67 -14.20
CA ALA A 99 32.38 -11.86 -12.84
C ALA A 99 33.54 -10.88 -12.51
N THR A 100 34.39 -10.60 -13.49
CA THR A 100 35.47 -9.60 -13.37
C THR A 100 34.91 -8.20 -13.14
N GLN A 101 33.88 -7.79 -13.88
CA GLN A 101 33.23 -6.49 -13.71
C GLN A 101 32.61 -6.31 -12.33
N ILE A 102 31.97 -7.37 -11.79
CA ILE A 102 31.42 -7.33 -10.43
C ILE A 102 32.55 -7.12 -9.41
N PHE A 103 33.68 -7.83 -9.55
CA PHE A 103 34.82 -7.66 -8.65
C PHE A 103 35.41 -6.24 -8.73
N ASP A 104 35.61 -5.73 -9.95
CA ASP A 104 36.19 -4.41 -10.19
C ASP A 104 35.35 -3.31 -9.53
N ARG A 105 34.01 -3.44 -9.59
CA ARG A 105 33.09 -2.52 -8.92
C ARG A 105 33.18 -2.64 -7.41
N ALA A 106 33.11 -3.85 -6.87
CA ALA A 106 33.22 -4.08 -5.42
C ALA A 106 34.56 -3.59 -4.83
N LEU A 107 35.63 -3.64 -5.61
CA LEU A 107 36.96 -3.17 -5.19
C LEU A 107 37.00 -1.67 -4.92
N VAL A 108 36.17 -0.86 -5.59
CA VAL A 108 36.08 0.61 -5.39
C VAL A 108 35.66 0.95 -3.97
N ALA A 109 34.88 0.08 -3.31
CA ALA A 109 34.44 0.28 -1.93
C ALA A 109 35.59 0.16 -0.90
N ASN A 110 36.75 -0.38 -1.30
CA ASN A 110 37.91 -0.42 -0.42
C ASN A 110 38.67 0.92 -0.47
N PRO A 111 38.72 1.71 0.62
CA PRO A 111 39.37 3.02 0.63
C PRO A 111 40.90 2.92 0.56
N THR A 112 41.48 1.71 0.64
CA THR A 112 42.93 1.51 0.61
C THR A 112 43.47 1.74 -0.81
N PRO A 113 44.44 2.65 -1.01
CA PRO A 113 45.07 2.84 -2.32
C PRO A 113 45.67 1.54 -2.86
N ASN A 114 45.42 1.24 -4.14
CA ASN A 114 45.85 0.00 -4.80
C ASN A 114 45.38 -1.29 -4.08
N ALA A 115 44.19 -1.25 -3.46
CA ALA A 115 43.57 -2.43 -2.89
C ALA A 115 43.49 -3.58 -3.90
N THR A 116 43.66 -4.81 -3.40
CA THR A 116 43.54 -6.06 -4.18
C THR A 116 42.45 -6.99 -3.65
N PHE A 117 41.73 -6.53 -2.63
CA PHE A 117 40.66 -7.24 -1.95
C PHE A 117 39.59 -6.27 -1.47
N PHE A 118 38.41 -6.79 -1.11
CA PHE A 118 37.42 -6.06 -0.32
C PHE A 118 36.86 -6.94 0.79
N ASN A 119 36.25 -6.31 1.81
CA ASN A 119 35.43 -6.97 2.81
C ASN A 119 33.96 -6.67 2.52
N LEU A 120 33.05 -7.57 2.89
CA LEU A 120 31.63 -7.43 2.57
C LEU A 120 30.98 -6.19 3.20
N ASP A 121 31.45 -5.78 4.39
CA ASP A 121 30.94 -4.59 5.08
C ASP A 121 31.36 -3.27 4.43
N MET A 122 32.40 -3.26 3.60
CA MET A 122 32.80 -2.07 2.85
C MET A 122 31.71 -1.63 1.87
N LEU A 123 30.89 -2.58 1.39
CA LEU A 123 29.89 -2.35 0.36
C LEU A 123 28.70 -1.50 0.85
N HIS A 124 28.33 -1.54 2.14
CA HIS A 124 27.31 -0.62 2.69
C HIS A 124 27.92 0.71 3.17
N LYS A 125 29.22 0.77 3.47
CA LYS A 125 29.89 1.99 3.96
C LYS A 125 30.17 3.02 2.86
N THR A 126 29.80 2.72 1.62
CA THR A 126 30.04 3.55 0.44
C THR A 126 28.74 3.80 -0.32
N HIS A 127 27.84 4.55 0.33
CA HIS A 127 26.61 5.07 -0.29
C HIS A 127 26.97 5.86 -1.56
N GLY A 128 26.22 5.65 -2.65
CA GLY A 128 26.47 6.28 -3.94
C GLY A 128 27.47 5.55 -4.86
N VAL A 129 28.08 4.44 -4.39
CA VAL A 129 29.05 3.65 -5.18
C VAL A 129 28.45 2.31 -5.61
N ILE A 130 27.85 1.59 -4.67
CA ILE A 130 27.15 0.31 -4.88
C ILE A 130 25.84 0.32 -4.12
N GLU A 131 25.87 0.78 -2.86
CA GLU A 131 24.67 0.98 -2.06
C GLU A 131 23.99 2.29 -2.46
N HIS A 132 22.67 2.27 -2.58
CA HIS A 132 21.84 3.37 -3.09
C HIS A 132 20.41 3.30 -2.51
N ASP A 133 19.70 4.43 -2.57
CA ASP A 133 18.30 4.53 -2.16
C ASP A 133 17.35 3.74 -3.07
N GLY A 134 16.18 3.36 -2.55
CA GLY A 134 15.17 2.62 -3.32
C GLY A 134 15.55 1.15 -3.56
N SER A 135 16.39 0.60 -2.67
CA SER A 135 16.79 -0.80 -2.65
C SER A 135 15.59 -1.74 -2.46
N LEU A 136 15.52 -2.85 -3.22
CA LEU A 136 14.35 -3.75 -3.23
C LEU A 136 13.98 -4.39 -1.89
N SER A 137 14.88 -4.38 -0.90
CA SER A 137 14.76 -5.18 0.33
C SER A 137 15.57 -4.63 1.51
N ARG A 138 16.12 -3.43 1.37
CA ARG A 138 16.93 -2.74 2.40
C ARG A 138 16.30 -1.38 2.61
N ARG A 139 16.23 -0.91 3.85
CA ARG A 139 15.87 0.48 4.11
C ARG A 139 16.96 1.39 3.57
N ASP A 140 16.56 2.57 3.10
CA ASP A 140 17.51 3.61 2.68
C ASP A 140 18.46 3.95 3.85
N ALA A 141 19.71 4.27 3.52
CA ALA A 141 20.81 4.42 4.49
C ALA A 141 20.52 5.46 5.59
N ILE A 142 19.69 6.48 5.28
CA ILE A 142 19.22 7.48 6.24
C ILE A 142 18.45 6.87 7.41
N PHE A 143 17.77 5.73 7.19
CA PHE A 143 16.99 5.04 8.21
C PHE A 143 17.75 3.91 8.89
N ASP A 144 18.55 3.16 8.13
CA ASP A 144 19.38 2.08 8.65
C ASP A 144 20.65 1.88 7.80
N PRO A 145 21.78 2.49 8.18
CA PRO A 145 23.03 2.41 7.41
C PRO A 145 23.73 1.03 7.55
N THR A 146 23.17 0.10 8.32
CA THR A 146 23.68 -1.27 8.40
C THR A 146 23.12 -2.17 7.29
N ASN A 147 22.12 -1.67 6.56
CA ASN A 147 21.46 -2.28 5.38
C ASN A 147 21.13 -3.79 5.52
N PRO A 148 20.53 -4.25 6.65
CA PRO A 148 20.08 -5.62 6.78
C PRO A 148 18.90 -5.87 5.83
N PHE A 149 18.58 -7.14 5.60
CA PHE A 149 17.32 -7.50 4.95
C PHE A 149 16.13 -6.97 5.78
N ASP A 150 15.24 -6.23 5.14
CA ASP A 150 14.01 -5.69 5.73
C ASP A 150 12.77 -6.30 5.05
N GLU A 151 11.97 -7.04 5.83
CA GLU A 151 10.77 -7.74 5.33
C GLU A 151 9.67 -6.77 4.91
N VAL A 152 9.60 -5.57 5.49
CA VAL A 152 8.56 -4.58 5.15
C VAL A 152 8.88 -3.94 3.80
N THR A 153 10.12 -3.50 3.60
CA THR A 153 10.62 -2.98 2.32
C THR A 153 10.48 -4.04 1.22
N PHE A 154 10.94 -5.26 1.48
CA PHE A 154 10.81 -6.35 0.50
C PHE A 154 9.35 -6.73 0.25
N GLY A 155 8.51 -6.71 1.29
CA GLY A 155 7.07 -6.93 1.20
C GLY A 155 6.39 -5.91 0.29
N ASN A 156 6.78 -4.62 0.38
CA ASN A 156 6.26 -3.58 -0.50
C ASN A 156 6.61 -3.88 -1.97
N PHE A 157 7.87 -4.18 -2.27
CA PHE A 157 8.30 -4.58 -3.61
C PHE A 157 7.52 -5.81 -4.13
N VAL A 158 7.39 -6.84 -3.29
CA VAL A 158 6.70 -8.09 -3.64
C VAL A 158 5.20 -7.87 -3.88
N SER A 159 4.58 -6.90 -3.20
CA SER A 159 3.15 -6.60 -3.32
C SER A 159 2.73 -6.24 -4.76
N TYR A 160 3.64 -5.60 -5.52
CA TYR A 160 3.40 -5.18 -6.90
C TYR A 160 3.31 -6.33 -7.91
N PHE A 161 3.67 -7.56 -7.52
CA PHE A 161 3.47 -8.74 -8.36
C PHE A 161 2.07 -9.38 -8.22
N GLY A 162 1.25 -8.96 -7.25
CA GLY A 162 -0.09 -9.52 -7.03
C GLY A 162 -0.05 -11.03 -6.77
N TRP A 163 -0.79 -11.83 -7.55
CA TRP A 163 -0.80 -13.30 -7.48
C TRP A 163 0.13 -13.99 -8.49
N ASN A 164 0.94 -13.21 -9.22
CA ASN A 164 1.80 -13.77 -10.27
C ASN A 164 2.81 -14.75 -9.67
N LYS A 165 2.84 -15.97 -10.21
CA LYS A 165 3.80 -17.03 -9.81
C LYS A 165 5.17 -16.88 -10.50
N THR A 166 5.26 -15.97 -11.47
CA THR A 166 6.46 -15.70 -12.27
C THR A 166 6.75 -14.22 -12.34
N ILE A 167 8.03 -13.86 -12.37
CA ILE A 167 8.53 -12.50 -12.53
C ILE A 167 9.18 -12.42 -13.92
N ASN A 168 8.75 -11.45 -14.73
CA ASN A 168 9.26 -11.15 -16.07
C ASN A 168 9.69 -9.68 -16.14
N THR A 169 10.28 -9.24 -17.26
CA THR A 169 10.76 -7.85 -17.42
C THR A 169 9.67 -6.82 -17.15
N ARG A 170 8.43 -7.07 -17.59
CA ARG A 170 7.33 -6.10 -17.51
C ARG A 170 6.83 -5.91 -16.08
N ASN A 171 6.53 -7.00 -15.39
CA ASN A 171 6.05 -6.89 -14.02
C ASN A 171 7.15 -6.48 -13.05
N LEU A 172 8.41 -6.82 -13.34
CA LEU A 172 9.58 -6.35 -12.58
C LEU A 172 9.82 -4.85 -12.76
N ALA A 173 9.75 -4.34 -14.00
CA ALA A 173 9.88 -2.91 -14.27
C ALA A 173 8.82 -2.09 -13.53
N ASN A 174 7.56 -2.55 -13.58
CA ASN A 174 6.47 -1.92 -12.83
C ASN A 174 6.69 -1.98 -11.31
N ALA A 175 7.04 -3.16 -10.78
CA ALA A 175 7.26 -3.33 -9.34
C ALA A 175 8.41 -2.46 -8.83
N ARG A 176 9.56 -2.46 -9.53
CA ARG A 176 10.73 -1.64 -9.18
C ARG A 176 10.41 -0.15 -9.21
N ALA A 177 9.75 0.33 -10.26
CA ALA A 177 9.46 1.75 -10.41
C ALA A 177 8.55 2.24 -9.28
N ARG A 178 7.43 1.55 -9.03
CA ARG A 178 6.49 1.93 -7.97
C ARG A 178 7.09 1.79 -6.58
N HIS A 179 7.86 0.73 -6.36
CA HIS A 179 8.58 0.54 -5.10
C HIS A 179 9.56 1.70 -4.82
N ALA A 180 10.38 2.08 -5.80
CA ALA A 180 11.30 3.21 -5.65
C ALA A 180 10.54 4.53 -5.41
N TYR A 181 9.40 4.72 -6.09
CA TYR A 181 8.53 5.86 -5.84
C TYR A 181 8.00 5.88 -4.39
N ASP A 182 7.49 4.77 -3.86
CA ASP A 182 7.04 4.71 -2.47
C ASP A 182 8.15 5.01 -1.48
N MET A 183 9.36 4.49 -1.74
CA MET A 183 10.54 4.78 -0.91
C MET A 183 10.87 6.28 -0.93
N SER A 184 10.75 6.93 -2.10
CA SER A 184 10.93 8.39 -2.24
C SER A 184 9.88 9.24 -1.51
N LEU A 185 8.69 8.69 -1.27
CA LEU A 185 7.66 9.37 -0.47
C LEU A 185 7.98 9.34 1.03
N ILE A 186 8.83 8.41 1.48
CA ILE A 186 9.18 8.20 2.88
C ILE A 186 10.53 8.86 3.19
N ASN A 187 11.51 8.74 2.29
CA ASN A 187 12.83 9.35 2.41
C ASN A 187 12.82 10.76 1.80
N SER A 188 12.83 11.81 2.63
CA SER A 188 12.87 13.20 2.16
C SER A 188 14.16 13.57 1.43
N ASN A 189 15.22 12.78 1.59
CA ASN A 189 16.53 12.97 0.95
C ASN A 189 16.76 11.95 -0.16
N PHE A 190 15.70 11.30 -0.63
CA PHE A 190 15.78 10.23 -1.62
C PHE A 190 16.55 10.67 -2.86
N THR A 191 17.65 9.98 -3.12
CA THR A 191 18.51 10.31 -4.24
C THR A 191 18.83 9.06 -5.05
N ILE A 192 18.47 9.10 -6.34
CA ILE A 192 19.03 8.21 -7.35
C ILE A 192 19.66 9.10 -8.41
N THR A 193 20.97 9.05 -8.53
CA THR A 193 21.70 9.81 -9.54
C THR A 193 21.67 9.07 -10.88
N GLU A 194 21.72 9.82 -11.99
CA GLU A 194 21.78 9.24 -13.35
C GLU A 194 22.86 8.16 -13.54
N PRO A 195 24.08 8.31 -12.99
CA PRO A 195 25.10 7.26 -13.04
C PRO A 195 24.74 5.95 -12.32
N GLU A 196 23.81 5.97 -11.36
CA GLU A 196 23.37 4.79 -10.59
C GLU A 196 22.25 4.04 -11.29
N VAL A 197 21.43 4.70 -12.12
CA VAL A 197 20.29 4.06 -12.81
C VAL A 197 20.69 2.77 -13.56
N PRO A 198 21.79 2.70 -14.34
CA PRO A 198 22.21 1.46 -14.98
C PRO A 198 22.59 0.34 -14.00
N LEU A 199 23.13 0.68 -12.83
CA LEU A 199 23.44 -0.29 -11.77
C LEU A 199 22.13 -0.87 -11.21
N ILE A 200 21.20 0.00 -10.81
CA ILE A 200 19.92 -0.40 -10.21
C ILE A 200 19.12 -1.32 -11.15
N ILE A 201 19.03 -0.94 -12.43
CA ILE A 201 18.34 -1.77 -13.43
C ILE A 201 19.13 -3.05 -13.71
N GLY A 202 20.47 -2.98 -13.70
CA GLY A 202 21.37 -4.12 -13.83
C GLY A 202 21.14 -5.20 -12.76
N GLU A 203 20.94 -4.81 -11.51
CA GLU A 203 20.66 -5.74 -10.41
C GLU A 203 19.34 -6.51 -10.61
N ASN A 204 18.30 -5.80 -11.07
CA ASN A 204 17.01 -6.38 -11.41
C ASN A 204 17.13 -7.36 -12.59
N ALA A 205 17.89 -6.99 -13.62
CA ALA A 205 18.17 -7.86 -14.75
C ALA A 205 18.95 -9.11 -14.34
N MET A 206 19.94 -8.98 -13.44
CA MET A 206 20.69 -10.12 -12.88
C MET A 206 19.77 -11.07 -12.12
N LEU A 207 18.85 -10.54 -11.30
CA LEU A 207 17.93 -11.34 -10.49
C LEU A 207 17.11 -12.33 -11.34
N ILE A 208 16.47 -11.84 -12.40
CA ILE A 208 15.65 -12.70 -13.29
C ILE A 208 16.47 -13.52 -14.27
N SER A 209 17.71 -13.12 -14.56
CA SER A 209 18.61 -13.90 -15.41
C SER A 209 19.22 -15.10 -14.65
N ILE A 210 19.52 -14.94 -13.36
CA ILE A 210 20.09 -16.00 -12.51
C ILE A 210 19.02 -16.97 -12.04
N PHE A 211 17.87 -16.48 -11.55
CA PHE A 211 16.79 -17.33 -11.03
C PHE A 211 15.74 -17.72 -12.08
N GLY A 212 15.89 -17.22 -13.31
CA GLY A 212 15.02 -17.53 -14.43
C GLY A 212 15.76 -18.20 -15.57
N ASN A 213 15.41 -17.80 -16.79
CA ASN A 213 16.09 -18.21 -18.01
C ASN A 213 16.69 -16.95 -18.67
N PRO A 214 17.99 -16.92 -18.99
CA PRO A 214 18.65 -15.74 -19.54
C PRO A 214 18.24 -15.37 -20.98
N GLU A 215 17.52 -16.24 -21.69
CA GLU A 215 16.96 -15.95 -23.02
C GLU A 215 15.53 -15.39 -22.92
N THR A 216 14.71 -15.90 -22.00
CA THR A 216 13.31 -15.49 -21.87
C THR A 216 13.06 -14.45 -20.77
N ALA A 217 14.03 -14.23 -19.87
CA ALA A 217 13.98 -13.30 -18.75
C ALA A 217 12.74 -13.51 -17.84
N VAL A 218 12.39 -14.78 -17.58
CA VAL A 218 11.28 -15.16 -16.69
C VAL A 218 11.80 -16.04 -15.56
N ALA A 219 11.57 -15.61 -14.32
CA ALA A 219 11.94 -16.34 -13.10
C ALA A 219 10.71 -16.79 -12.30
N LYS A 220 10.85 -17.87 -11.52
CA LYS A 220 9.83 -18.25 -10.53
C LYS A 220 9.88 -17.28 -9.36
N ARG A 221 8.73 -16.71 -8.98
CA ARG A 221 8.62 -15.79 -7.85
C ARG A 221 9.13 -16.42 -6.55
N SER A 222 8.81 -17.69 -6.31
CA SER A 222 9.25 -18.42 -5.12
C SER A 222 10.77 -18.56 -5.00
N PHE A 223 11.53 -18.53 -6.11
CA PHE A 223 12.99 -18.57 -6.06
C PHE A 223 13.56 -17.26 -5.53
N ILE A 224 13.05 -16.14 -6.04
CA ILE A 224 13.46 -14.78 -5.65
C ILE A 224 13.08 -14.52 -4.19
N GLU A 225 11.85 -14.83 -3.80
CA GLU A 225 11.38 -14.67 -2.42
C GLU A 225 12.17 -15.51 -1.41
N TYR A 226 12.46 -16.77 -1.74
CA TYR A 226 13.31 -17.62 -0.90
C TYR A 226 14.73 -17.06 -0.80
N PHE A 227 15.30 -16.62 -1.91
CA PHE A 227 16.64 -16.07 -1.97
C PHE A 227 16.80 -14.82 -1.09
N PHE A 228 15.90 -13.84 -1.21
CA PHE A 228 16.00 -12.61 -0.40
C PHE A 228 15.80 -12.88 1.08
N ARG A 229 14.78 -13.67 1.47
CA ARG A 229 14.45 -13.92 2.89
C ARG A 229 15.45 -14.82 3.61
N GLN A 230 16.13 -15.69 2.87
CA GLN A 230 17.01 -16.70 3.47
C GLN A 230 18.49 -16.46 3.17
N GLU A 231 18.80 -15.56 2.23
CA GLU A 231 20.13 -15.40 1.64
C GLU A 231 20.77 -16.76 1.37
N ARG A 232 20.00 -17.59 0.66
CA ARG A 232 20.25 -19.00 0.39
C ARG A 232 19.82 -19.36 -1.03
N PHE A 233 20.59 -20.22 -1.69
CA PHE A 233 20.20 -20.71 -3.02
C PHE A 233 18.92 -21.56 -2.97
N PRO A 234 17.93 -21.33 -3.86
CA PRO A 234 16.66 -22.06 -3.87
C PRO A 234 16.77 -23.46 -4.50
N VAL A 235 17.87 -24.18 -4.25
CA VAL A 235 18.11 -25.53 -4.78
C VAL A 235 17.05 -26.54 -4.34
N LEU A 236 16.53 -26.39 -3.12
CA LEU A 236 15.46 -27.23 -2.59
C LEU A 236 14.11 -26.99 -3.29
N LEU A 237 13.94 -25.83 -3.93
CA LEU A 237 12.79 -25.49 -4.76
C LEU A 237 12.99 -25.90 -6.23
N GLY A 238 14.15 -26.48 -6.57
CA GLY A 238 14.48 -26.97 -7.90
C GLY A 238 15.25 -25.97 -8.77
N TRP A 239 15.86 -24.94 -8.21
CA TRP A 239 16.77 -24.06 -8.94
C TRP A 239 18.13 -24.74 -9.20
N VAL A 240 18.70 -24.49 -10.38
CA VAL A 240 20.06 -24.90 -10.78
C VAL A 240 20.73 -23.71 -11.45
N PRO A 241 22.06 -23.49 -11.23
CA PRO A 241 22.77 -22.42 -11.92
C PRO A 241 22.90 -22.71 -13.41
N SER A 242 22.92 -21.63 -14.20
CA SER A 242 23.06 -21.69 -15.65
C SER A 242 24.43 -22.21 -16.08
N ASP A 243 24.56 -22.68 -17.32
CA ASP A 243 25.78 -23.25 -17.90
C ASP A 243 26.76 -22.18 -18.43
N GLY A 244 26.89 -21.01 -17.78
CA GLY A 244 27.77 -19.93 -18.22
C GLY A 244 27.12 -18.92 -19.18
N LYS A 245 25.81 -19.01 -19.43
CA LYS A 245 25.07 -18.15 -20.38
C LYS A 245 24.58 -16.83 -19.80
N VAL A 246 24.73 -16.62 -18.50
CA VAL A 246 24.26 -15.39 -17.84
C VAL A 246 25.37 -14.34 -17.96
N GLY A 247 25.14 -13.35 -18.84
CA GLY A 247 26.08 -12.27 -19.14
C GLY A 247 25.81 -11.60 -20.48
N PRO A 248 25.95 -12.30 -21.63
CA PRO A 248 25.73 -11.74 -22.97
C PRO A 248 24.34 -11.10 -23.18
N ASN A 249 23.32 -11.63 -22.52
CA ASN A 249 21.93 -11.17 -22.68
C ASN A 249 21.48 -10.18 -21.59
N VAL A 250 22.26 -9.95 -20.53
CA VAL A 250 21.84 -9.08 -19.41
C VAL A 250 21.59 -7.65 -19.89
N GLY A 251 22.39 -7.14 -20.84
CA GLY A 251 22.17 -5.83 -21.44
C GLY A 251 20.82 -5.70 -22.17
N ASN A 252 20.35 -6.76 -22.83
CA ASN A 252 19.04 -6.77 -23.47
C ASN A 252 17.91 -6.76 -22.43
N VAL A 253 18.11 -7.47 -21.32
CA VAL A 253 17.15 -7.48 -20.20
C VAL A 253 17.11 -6.11 -19.50
N VAL A 254 18.26 -5.47 -19.32
CA VAL A 254 18.35 -4.08 -18.82
C VAL A 254 17.54 -3.14 -19.72
N GLN A 255 17.79 -3.17 -21.04
CA GLN A 255 17.05 -2.33 -21.99
C GLN A 255 15.54 -2.62 -21.94
N ALA A 256 15.15 -3.90 -21.86
CA ALA A 256 13.74 -4.28 -21.79
C ALA A 256 13.06 -3.79 -20.50
N ILE A 257 13.75 -3.81 -19.36
CA ILE A 257 13.23 -3.27 -18.09
C ILE A 257 13.13 -1.74 -18.17
N THR A 258 14.12 -1.06 -18.74
CA THR A 258 14.09 0.38 -18.99
C THR A 258 12.89 0.77 -19.85
N ASP A 259 12.71 0.12 -21.01
CA ASP A 259 11.64 0.43 -21.97
C ASP A 259 10.24 0.12 -21.42
N GLN A 260 10.13 -0.84 -20.49
CA GLN A 260 8.86 -1.29 -19.90
C GLN A 260 8.56 -0.64 -18.56
N SER A 261 9.42 0.28 -18.09
CA SER A 261 9.17 1.01 -16.87
C SER A 261 7.91 1.89 -17.04
N PRO A 262 6.95 1.83 -16.10
CA PRO A 262 5.66 2.49 -16.23
C PRO A 262 5.82 4.01 -16.33
N ALA A 263 5.19 4.61 -17.35
CA ALA A 263 5.22 6.06 -17.55
C ALA A 263 4.46 6.85 -16.47
N ASP A 264 3.51 6.19 -15.78
CA ASP A 264 2.73 6.76 -14.66
C ASP A 264 3.48 6.71 -13.31
N VAL A 265 4.71 6.17 -13.30
CA VAL A 265 5.68 6.39 -12.22
C VAL A 265 6.61 7.51 -12.68
N PRO A 266 6.63 8.68 -12.03
CA PRO A 266 7.29 9.85 -12.60
C PRO A 266 8.77 9.62 -12.87
N ASP A 267 9.15 9.72 -14.15
CA ASP A 267 10.14 10.72 -14.54
C ASP A 267 9.61 11.57 -15.71
N GLU A 268 8.29 11.80 -15.73
CA GLU A 268 7.58 12.63 -16.72
C GLU A 268 8.17 14.04 -16.79
N THR A 269 8.67 14.56 -15.68
CA THR A 269 9.29 15.88 -15.61
C THR A 269 10.58 15.91 -16.41
N ARG A 270 11.42 14.88 -16.36
CA ARG A 270 12.62 14.75 -17.20
C ARG A 270 12.31 14.32 -18.65
N ALA A 271 11.10 13.91 -18.98
CA ALA A 271 10.68 13.84 -20.39
C ALA A 271 10.28 15.22 -20.94
N HIS A 272 9.85 16.13 -20.07
CA HIS A 272 9.27 17.43 -20.42
C HIS A 272 10.19 18.64 -20.21
N GLY A 273 11.46 18.45 -19.86
CA GLY A 273 12.36 19.56 -19.56
C GLY A 273 12.15 20.12 -18.16
N VAL A 274 11.50 19.43 -17.23
CA VAL A 274 11.05 20.00 -15.96
C VAL A 274 11.83 19.42 -14.79
N LEU A 275 12.32 20.28 -13.89
CA LEU A 275 12.82 19.92 -12.56
C LEU A 275 11.82 20.42 -11.51
N LEU A 276 11.36 19.53 -10.62
CA LEU A 276 10.48 19.89 -9.52
C LEU A 276 11.31 20.27 -8.29
N ILE A 277 10.86 21.30 -7.57
CA ILE A 277 11.36 21.69 -6.25
C ILE A 277 10.19 21.53 -5.28
N ASN A 278 10.32 20.58 -4.36
CA ASN A 278 9.36 20.25 -3.35
C ASN A 278 9.55 21.07 -2.08
N ARG A 279 8.59 20.95 -1.16
CA ARG A 279 8.57 21.68 0.11
C ARG A 279 9.85 21.52 0.94
N TYR A 280 10.49 20.36 0.87
CA TYR A 280 11.65 20.03 1.71
C TYR A 280 12.99 20.37 1.05
N ASP A 281 12.97 20.79 -0.22
CA ASP A 281 14.18 21.11 -0.98
C ASP A 281 14.65 22.56 -0.71
N TRP A 282 13.91 23.33 0.09
CA TRP A 282 14.20 24.72 0.41
C TRP A 282 15.07 24.83 1.68
N GLY A 283 16.41 24.87 1.52
CA GLY A 283 17.39 25.00 2.60
C GLY A 283 18.70 25.71 2.15
N TYR A 284 19.63 25.96 3.07
CA TYR A 284 20.92 26.59 2.76
C TYR A 284 22.01 25.53 2.58
N TYR A 285 22.52 25.41 1.35
CA TYR A 285 23.53 24.41 1.01
C TYR A 285 24.75 25.07 0.36
N VAL A 286 25.95 24.55 0.65
CA VAL A 286 27.17 24.77 -0.15
C VAL A 286 27.70 23.41 -0.57
N GLY A 287 27.50 23.04 -1.84
CA GLY A 287 27.73 21.65 -2.26
C GLY A 287 26.74 20.73 -1.53
N ASP A 288 27.24 19.68 -0.89
CA ASP A 288 26.43 18.69 -0.16
C ASP A 288 26.24 19.04 1.33
N ASP A 289 26.85 20.12 1.81
CA ASP A 289 26.82 20.51 3.23
C ASP A 289 25.65 21.47 3.53
N GLU A 290 24.71 21.04 4.37
CA GLU A 290 23.66 21.90 4.94
C GLU A 290 24.25 22.84 5.99
N LEU A 291 23.98 24.14 5.84
CA LEU A 291 24.47 25.18 6.74
C LEU A 291 23.37 25.57 7.71
N GLY A 292 23.64 25.38 9.02
CA GLY A 292 22.69 25.75 10.07
C GLY A 292 22.36 27.25 10.09
N GLU A 293 21.09 27.58 10.30
CA GLU A 293 20.66 28.96 10.57
C GLU A 293 21.18 29.43 11.94
N VAL A 294 21.44 30.74 12.07
CA VAL A 294 21.62 31.38 13.37
C VAL A 294 20.21 31.57 13.97
N GLU A 295 19.74 30.63 14.79
CA GLU A 295 18.48 30.75 15.54
C GLU A 295 18.65 31.70 16.74
N GLU A 296 17.77 32.71 16.88
CA GLU A 296 17.25 33.11 18.20
C GLU A 296 15.96 33.94 18.13
N GLU A 297 15.22 33.91 19.24
CA GLU A 297 13.85 34.37 19.45
C GLU A 297 13.49 35.76 18.88
N GLY A 298 12.37 35.82 18.16
CA GLY A 298 11.59 37.05 18.02
C GLY A 298 11.17 37.43 16.60
N ASP A 299 11.64 36.72 15.56
CA ASP A 299 11.25 37.05 14.19
C ASP A 299 10.88 35.80 13.38
N VAL A 300 9.72 35.24 13.71
CA VAL A 300 9.17 34.01 13.11
C VAL A 300 8.82 34.19 11.62
N LEU A 301 8.95 35.40 11.04
CA LEU A 301 8.46 35.71 9.69
C LEU A 301 9.44 36.45 8.77
N ALA A 302 10.60 36.92 9.25
CA ALA A 302 11.52 37.68 8.39
C ALA A 302 12.17 36.86 7.26
N ASN A 303 12.28 35.53 7.40
CA ASN A 303 13.06 34.68 6.47
C ASN A 303 12.22 33.96 5.40
N SER A 304 10.90 33.88 5.55
CA SER A 304 10.06 33.17 4.57
C SER A 304 9.72 34.05 3.36
N SER A 305 9.99 35.36 3.40
CA SER A 305 9.32 36.29 2.50
C SER A 305 10.06 36.66 1.21
N THR A 306 11.22 36.07 0.92
CA THR A 306 11.98 36.41 -0.29
C THR A 306 12.72 35.22 -0.88
N ILE A 307 12.61 35.03 -2.21
CA ILE A 307 13.34 34.01 -2.98
C ILE A 307 14.25 34.70 -3.99
N GLY A 308 15.53 34.33 -3.99
CA GLY A 308 16.53 34.77 -4.95
C GLY A 308 16.91 33.65 -5.91
N LEU A 309 16.74 33.88 -7.22
CA LEU A 309 17.31 33.05 -8.28
C LEU A 309 18.56 33.73 -8.80
N VAL A 310 19.74 33.16 -8.57
CA VAL A 310 21.04 33.75 -8.95
C VAL A 310 21.78 32.87 -9.94
N ASP A 311 22.57 33.48 -10.82
CA ASP A 311 23.46 32.74 -11.72
C ASP A 311 24.46 31.91 -10.90
N HIS A 312 24.61 30.63 -11.26
CA HIS A 312 25.49 29.68 -10.60
C HIS A 312 26.94 30.18 -10.50
N ALA A 313 27.44 30.92 -11.51
CA ALA A 313 28.79 31.48 -11.52
C ALA A 313 29.05 32.45 -10.34
N HIS A 314 27.99 33.00 -9.76
CA HIS A 314 28.05 33.91 -8.62
C HIS A 314 27.45 33.32 -7.32
N GLY A 315 26.81 32.13 -7.40
CA GLY A 315 26.10 31.50 -6.29
C GLY A 315 26.97 31.31 -5.05
N ASN A 316 28.16 30.71 -5.22
CA ASN A 316 29.09 30.49 -4.11
C ASN A 316 29.52 31.79 -3.42
N ASP A 317 29.86 32.83 -4.18
CA ASP A 317 30.26 34.12 -3.62
C ASP A 317 29.14 34.75 -2.79
N TYR A 318 27.88 34.60 -3.24
CA TYR A 318 26.72 35.10 -2.49
C TYR A 318 26.43 34.30 -1.23
N VAL A 319 26.46 32.97 -1.30
CA VAL A 319 26.26 32.13 -0.11
C VAL A 319 27.32 32.46 0.95
N GLN A 320 28.59 32.62 0.58
CA GLN A 320 29.65 33.03 1.49
C GLN A 320 29.45 34.44 2.08
N GLN A 321 28.85 35.37 1.33
CA GLN A 321 28.50 36.70 1.83
C GLN A 321 27.29 36.70 2.77
N TRP A 322 26.36 35.76 2.60
CA TRP A 322 25.08 35.71 3.32
C TRP A 322 25.07 34.78 4.53
N ILE A 323 25.98 33.80 4.59
CA ILE A 323 26.08 32.78 5.66
C ILE A 323 26.20 33.36 7.07
N ARG A 324 26.58 34.64 7.19
CA ARG A 324 26.70 35.37 8.48
C ARG A 324 25.90 36.67 8.53
N LYS A 325 24.98 36.87 7.60
CA LYS A 325 24.10 38.05 7.54
C LYS A 325 22.66 37.63 7.78
N LYS A 326 21.93 38.45 8.54
CA LYS A 326 20.49 38.30 8.71
C LYS A 326 19.79 38.49 7.35
N PRO A 327 18.63 37.87 7.09
CA PRO A 327 17.98 38.05 5.78
C PRO A 327 17.58 39.48 5.44
N ASN A 328 17.26 40.32 6.43
CA ASN A 328 17.05 41.76 6.23
C ASN A 328 18.35 42.57 5.96
N GLU A 329 19.53 41.96 6.10
CA GLU A 329 20.85 42.53 5.80
C GLU A 329 21.41 42.01 4.45
N ARG A 330 20.63 41.20 3.72
CA ARG A 330 21.01 40.65 2.41
C ARG A 330 20.48 41.57 1.32
N ASP A 331 21.38 42.24 0.62
CA ASP A 331 21.02 43.05 -0.53
C ASP A 331 20.66 42.17 -1.75
N PRO A 332 19.69 42.60 -2.59
CA PRO A 332 19.40 41.93 -3.85
C PRO A 332 20.65 41.86 -4.74
N SER A 333 20.89 40.68 -5.31
CA SER A 333 21.99 40.46 -6.25
C SER A 333 21.69 41.12 -7.60
N PRO A 334 22.66 41.79 -8.24
CA PRO A 334 22.51 42.29 -9.61
C PRO A 334 22.54 41.16 -10.66
N ASN A 335 22.97 39.94 -10.27
CA ASN A 335 23.14 38.79 -11.16
C ASN A 335 22.04 37.74 -10.95
N GLY A 336 20.82 38.19 -10.65
CA GLY A 336 19.70 37.31 -10.36
C GLY A 336 18.35 38.02 -10.30
N ILE A 337 17.30 37.23 -10.05
CA ILE A 337 15.94 37.68 -9.82
C ILE A 337 15.64 37.53 -8.34
N TRP A 338 15.07 38.56 -7.72
CA TRP A 338 14.59 38.52 -6.35
C TRP A 338 13.08 38.73 -6.32
N MET A 339 12.38 37.80 -5.68
CA MET A 339 10.93 37.83 -5.51
C MET A 339 10.59 37.99 -4.04
N TYR A 340 9.78 38.98 -3.72
CA TYR A 340 9.16 39.12 -2.40
C TYR A 340 7.83 38.37 -2.38
N ILE A 341 7.67 37.44 -1.44
CA ILE A 341 6.57 36.48 -1.33
C ILE A 341 6.16 36.41 0.14
N PRO A 342 5.27 37.28 0.64
CA PRO A 342 4.89 37.28 2.06
C PRO A 342 4.12 36.00 2.46
N ASP A 343 4.38 35.51 3.69
CA ASP A 343 3.74 34.35 4.34
C ASP A 343 3.73 32.97 3.60
N PRO A 344 4.81 32.49 2.96
CA PRO A 344 4.80 31.20 2.29
C PRO A 344 5.26 30.08 3.23
N GLU A 345 4.31 29.34 3.80
CA GLU A 345 4.60 28.20 4.71
C GLU A 345 4.86 26.88 3.94
N TYR A 346 4.32 26.76 2.73
CA TYR A 346 4.49 25.64 1.81
C TYR A 346 4.80 26.19 0.42
N MET A 347 5.99 25.87 -0.06
CA MET A 347 6.52 26.37 -1.33
C MET A 347 6.78 25.21 -2.28
N ARG A 348 6.45 25.40 -3.56
CA ARG A 348 6.83 24.49 -4.64
C ARG A 348 7.36 25.28 -5.82
N GLY A 349 8.40 24.77 -6.45
CA GLY A 349 9.05 25.36 -7.61
C GLY A 349 9.10 24.39 -8.76
N ARG A 350 9.21 24.91 -9.98
CA ARG A 350 9.49 24.12 -11.18
C ARG A 350 10.42 24.90 -12.10
N PHE A 351 11.56 24.32 -12.47
CA PHE A 351 12.35 24.83 -13.58
C PHE A 351 11.94 24.14 -14.88
N GLY A 352 11.76 24.91 -15.94
CA GLY A 352 11.72 24.40 -17.31
C GLY A 352 13.08 24.61 -17.97
N PHE A 353 13.62 23.59 -18.61
CA PHE A 353 14.89 23.56 -19.32
C PHE A 353 14.68 23.49 -20.83
N ASP A 354 15.73 23.73 -21.59
CA ASP A 354 15.75 23.36 -23.00
C ASP A 354 15.85 21.84 -23.20
N ALA A 355 15.67 21.40 -24.46
CA ALA A 355 15.61 19.98 -24.81
C ALA A 355 16.91 19.21 -24.49
N GLN A 356 18.01 19.92 -24.29
CA GLN A 356 19.32 19.37 -23.95
C GLN A 356 19.63 19.42 -22.45
N TYR A 357 18.74 20.02 -21.64
CA TYR A 357 18.94 20.22 -20.20
C TYR A 357 20.17 21.08 -19.85
N GLU A 358 20.61 21.94 -20.77
CA GLU A 358 21.81 22.77 -20.57
C GLU A 358 21.46 24.11 -19.91
N GLN A 359 20.26 24.64 -20.15
CA GLN A 359 19.84 25.96 -19.64
C GLN A 359 18.42 25.94 -19.10
N ALA A 360 18.23 26.46 -17.88
CA ALA A 360 16.90 26.78 -17.36
C ALA A 360 16.32 27.98 -18.14
N ARG A 361 15.13 27.80 -18.69
CA ARG A 361 14.38 28.77 -19.51
C ARG A 361 13.23 29.42 -18.77
N SER A 362 12.68 28.73 -17.77
CA SER A 362 11.55 29.22 -17.00
C SER A 362 11.63 28.75 -15.56
N PHE A 363 11.05 29.53 -14.67
CA PHE A 363 10.84 29.16 -13.28
C PHE A 363 9.39 29.48 -12.90
N LEU A 364 8.66 28.47 -12.43
CA LEU A 364 7.31 28.61 -11.90
C LEU A 364 7.34 28.35 -10.40
N PHE A 365 6.66 29.20 -9.65
CA PHE A 365 6.63 29.14 -8.20
C PHE A 365 5.19 29.18 -7.69
N PHE A 366 4.89 28.32 -6.73
CA PHE A 366 3.56 28.13 -6.16
C PHE A 366 3.65 28.04 -4.64
N THR A 367 2.62 28.54 -3.95
CA THR A 367 2.50 28.44 -2.49
C THR A 367 1.25 27.67 -2.10
N GLN A 368 1.03 27.39 -0.80
CA GLN A 368 -0.27 26.83 -0.36
C GLN A 368 -1.47 27.72 -0.72
N ARG A 369 -1.24 29.02 -0.98
CA ARG A 369 -2.27 29.98 -1.34
C ARG A 369 -2.50 30.07 -2.85
N THR A 370 -1.73 29.35 -3.67
CA THR A 370 -1.93 29.34 -5.11
C THR A 370 -3.14 28.48 -5.48
N ASP A 371 -4.23 29.16 -5.83
CA ASP A 371 -5.42 28.51 -6.38
C ASP A 371 -5.30 28.39 -7.92
N PHE A 372 -4.94 27.19 -8.39
CA PHE A 372 -4.80 26.91 -9.82
C PHE A 372 -6.11 27.06 -10.60
N THR A 373 -7.26 26.98 -9.94
CA THR A 373 -8.57 27.17 -10.58
C THR A 373 -8.89 28.64 -10.85
N ARG A 374 -8.12 29.55 -10.23
CA ARG A 374 -8.23 31.01 -10.38
C ARG A 374 -6.97 31.67 -10.94
N THR A 375 -5.89 30.91 -11.08
CA THR A 375 -4.61 31.37 -11.61
C THR A 375 -4.59 31.23 -13.14
N ARG A 376 -4.05 32.22 -13.86
CA ARG A 376 -3.87 32.19 -15.33
C ARG A 376 -2.61 32.95 -15.74
N PHE A 377 -1.99 32.59 -16.86
CA PHE A 377 -0.88 33.38 -17.39
C PHE A 377 -1.38 34.64 -18.14
N PRO A 378 -0.56 35.70 -18.24
CA PRO A 378 -0.88 36.86 -19.07
C PRO A 378 -1.26 36.45 -20.50
N GLY A 379 -2.39 36.96 -20.99
CA GLY A 379 -2.91 36.64 -22.32
C GLY A 379 -3.78 35.38 -22.40
N GLN A 380 -3.86 34.57 -21.34
CA GLN A 380 -4.80 33.44 -21.28
C GLN A 380 -6.19 33.90 -20.81
N SER A 381 -7.23 33.36 -21.44
CA SER A 381 -8.63 33.59 -21.04
C SER A 381 -9.11 32.62 -19.96
N GLN A 382 -8.47 31.44 -19.84
CA GLN A 382 -8.84 30.36 -18.92
C GLN A 382 -7.81 30.21 -17.80
N ALA A 383 -8.23 29.63 -16.68
CA ALA A 383 -7.36 29.28 -15.57
C ALA A 383 -6.46 28.07 -15.89
N LEU A 384 -5.38 27.90 -15.12
CA LEU A 384 -4.41 26.80 -15.27
C LEU A 384 -5.03 25.43 -14.97
N ARG A 385 -6.08 25.41 -14.15
CA ARG A 385 -6.90 24.23 -13.90
C ARG A 385 -8.37 24.62 -14.00
N LYS A 386 -9.19 23.73 -14.56
CA LYS A 386 -10.64 23.87 -14.48
C LYS A 386 -11.06 23.57 -13.03
N HIS A 387 -11.90 24.41 -12.43
CA HIS A 387 -12.59 24.03 -11.20
C HIS A 387 -13.52 22.84 -11.49
N GLU A 388 -13.50 21.84 -10.63
CA GLU A 388 -14.37 20.68 -10.70
C GLU A 388 -15.02 20.50 -9.33
N THR A 389 -16.34 20.34 -9.31
CA THR A 389 -17.06 19.86 -8.11
C THR A 389 -16.61 18.45 -7.75
N GLU A 390 -16.91 17.98 -6.54
CA GLU A 390 -16.58 16.60 -6.15
C GLU A 390 -17.23 15.58 -7.09
N LEU A 391 -18.46 15.87 -7.56
CA LEU A 391 -19.20 15.02 -8.48
C LEU A 391 -18.63 15.07 -9.90
N GLU A 392 -18.22 16.25 -10.40
CA GLU A 392 -17.51 16.35 -11.68
C GLU A 392 -16.19 15.55 -11.65
N ALA A 393 -15.44 15.67 -10.56
CA ALA A 393 -14.21 14.91 -10.37
C ALA A 393 -14.46 13.40 -10.29
N PHE A 394 -15.53 12.97 -9.62
CA PHE A 394 -15.96 11.58 -9.59
C PHE A 394 -16.33 11.06 -10.99
N HIS A 395 -17.14 11.81 -11.75
CA HIS A 395 -17.53 11.42 -13.11
C HIS A 395 -16.34 11.33 -14.06
N ARG A 396 -15.42 12.30 -14.02
CA ARG A 396 -14.16 12.23 -14.77
C ARG A 396 -13.34 11.01 -14.34
N GLY A 397 -13.26 10.74 -13.04
CA GLY A 397 -12.58 9.56 -12.52
C GLY A 397 -13.17 8.25 -13.05
N LEU A 398 -14.50 8.15 -13.23
CA LEU A 398 -15.13 7.00 -13.89
C LEU A 398 -14.67 6.84 -15.35
N GLU A 399 -14.59 7.94 -16.10
CA GLU A 399 -14.10 7.94 -17.50
C GLU A 399 -12.62 7.54 -17.58
N GLU A 400 -11.82 7.94 -16.59
CA GLU A 400 -10.39 7.61 -16.47
C GLU A 400 -10.14 6.19 -15.93
N GLY A 401 -11.18 5.45 -15.55
CA GLY A 401 -11.07 4.09 -15.02
C GLY A 401 -10.56 4.03 -13.57
N THR A 402 -10.83 5.08 -12.78
CA THR A 402 -10.49 5.13 -11.36
C THR A 402 -11.21 4.03 -10.58
N ASP A 403 -10.47 3.33 -9.71
CA ASP A 403 -11.01 2.28 -8.85
C ASP A 403 -11.64 2.88 -7.58
N TYR A 404 -12.98 2.85 -7.50
CA TYR A 404 -13.75 3.24 -6.32
C TYR A 404 -14.23 2.04 -5.48
N SER A 405 -13.59 0.88 -5.66
CA SER A 405 -13.82 -0.26 -4.77
C SER A 405 -13.39 0.06 -3.34
N GLY A 406 -12.33 0.85 -3.15
CA GLY A 406 -11.75 1.15 -1.84
C GLY A 406 -10.92 0.01 -1.24
N VAL A 407 -10.65 -1.05 -1.99
CA VAL A 407 -9.79 -2.16 -1.52
C VAL A 407 -8.35 -1.67 -1.32
N LYS A 408 -7.80 -0.90 -2.27
CA LYS A 408 -6.47 -0.29 -2.13
C LYS A 408 -6.43 0.62 -0.90
N ARG A 409 -7.46 1.47 -0.74
CA ARG A 409 -7.58 2.39 0.38
C ARG A 409 -7.63 1.67 1.73
N LEU A 410 -8.39 0.58 1.83
CA LEU A 410 -8.45 -0.24 3.04
C LEU A 410 -7.08 -0.87 3.37
N ARG A 411 -6.33 -1.33 2.36
CA ARG A 411 -4.95 -1.83 2.57
C ARG A 411 -4.00 -0.74 3.08
N GLU A 412 -4.11 0.48 2.54
CA GLU A 412 -3.34 1.63 3.03
C GLU A 412 -3.68 1.95 4.48
N LEU A 413 -4.96 1.87 4.85
CA LEU A 413 -5.40 2.08 6.23
C LEU A 413 -4.93 0.98 7.18
N CYS A 414 -4.77 -0.26 6.70
CA CYS A 414 -4.21 -1.37 7.47
C CYS A 414 -2.68 -1.36 7.52
N ALA A 415 -2.00 -0.59 6.66
CA ALA A 415 -0.55 -0.57 6.62
C ALA A 415 -0.01 -0.03 7.95
N PRO A 416 1.03 -0.65 8.54
CA PRO A 416 1.63 -0.13 9.76
C PRO A 416 2.11 1.30 9.51
N PRO A 417 1.90 2.24 10.45
CA PRO A 417 2.38 3.60 10.29
C PRO A 417 3.90 3.57 10.08
N GLY A 418 4.41 4.35 9.12
CA GLY A 418 5.84 4.43 8.76
C GLY A 418 6.75 5.02 9.84
N PHE A 419 6.35 5.00 11.11
CA PHE A 419 7.08 5.53 12.26
C PHE A 419 7.73 4.39 13.07
N PRO A 420 8.83 4.65 13.80
CA PRO A 420 9.61 3.61 14.46
C PRO A 420 8.80 2.84 15.51
N ALA A 421 9.23 1.59 15.78
CA ALA A 421 8.61 0.50 16.54
C ALA A 421 8.24 0.78 18.02
N HIS A 422 8.20 2.04 18.44
CA HIS A 422 7.72 2.48 19.74
C HIS A 422 6.51 3.39 19.56
N PRO A 423 5.27 2.85 19.64
CA PRO A 423 4.11 3.71 19.66
C PRO A 423 4.20 4.63 20.88
N SER A 424 4.15 5.94 20.65
CA SER A 424 3.88 6.91 21.71
C SER A 424 2.62 6.45 22.46
N PRO A 425 2.57 6.54 23.80
CA PRO A 425 1.39 6.16 24.56
C PRO A 425 0.15 6.89 24.02
N GLY A 426 -0.80 6.14 23.45
CA GLY A 426 -2.04 6.68 22.87
C GLY A 426 -2.17 6.59 21.34
N VAL A 427 -1.17 6.11 20.60
CA VAL A 427 -1.32 5.82 19.15
C VAL A 427 -2.02 4.47 18.98
N GLN A 428 -3.28 4.51 18.53
CA GLN A 428 -4.06 3.31 18.23
C GLN A 428 -3.47 2.63 16.99
N MET A 429 -3.11 1.34 17.10
CA MET A 429 -2.59 0.58 15.96
C MET A 429 -3.68 0.38 14.91
N PRO A 430 -3.33 0.34 13.61
CA PRO A 430 -4.30 0.06 12.57
C PRO A 430 -4.92 -1.33 12.76
N GLU A 431 -6.25 -1.41 12.65
CA GLU A 431 -6.97 -2.70 12.73
C GLU A 431 -6.60 -3.59 11.55
N GLN A 432 -6.27 -4.85 11.85
CA GLN A 432 -5.85 -5.82 10.85
C GLN A 432 -7.00 -6.75 10.47
N PRO A 433 -7.01 -7.29 9.23
CA PRO A 433 -7.92 -8.36 8.89
C PRO A 433 -7.72 -9.55 9.85
N PRO A 434 -8.80 -10.24 10.25
CA PRO A 434 -8.67 -11.44 11.06
C PRO A 434 -7.92 -12.55 10.29
N PRO A 435 -7.44 -13.60 10.97
CA PRO A 435 -6.79 -14.73 10.32
C PRO A 435 -7.63 -15.31 9.18
N GLU A 436 -6.99 -15.85 8.14
CA GLU A 436 -7.69 -16.42 6.97
C GLU A 436 -8.72 -17.48 7.33
N SER A 437 -8.52 -18.21 8.44
CA SER A 437 -9.47 -19.20 8.96
C SER A 437 -10.78 -18.62 9.51
N GLU A 438 -10.81 -17.32 9.81
CA GLU A 438 -11.99 -16.60 10.33
C GLU A 438 -12.70 -15.79 9.22
N LEU A 439 -12.05 -15.64 8.06
CA LEU A 439 -12.64 -14.96 6.91
C LEU A 439 -13.65 -15.88 6.20
N LEU A 440 -14.80 -15.32 5.88
CA LEU A 440 -15.94 -15.99 5.26
C LEU A 440 -16.29 -15.35 3.92
N GLY A 441 -16.88 -16.14 3.02
CA GLY A 441 -17.11 -15.76 1.62
C GLY A 441 -15.86 -15.99 0.74
N PRO A 442 -15.85 -15.50 -0.51
CA PRO A 442 -16.96 -14.82 -1.18
C PRO A 442 -18.16 -15.75 -1.35
N TYR A 443 -19.36 -15.20 -1.18
CA TYR A 443 -20.61 -15.91 -1.39
C TYR A 443 -21.03 -15.85 -2.86
N SER A 444 -21.80 -16.86 -3.30
CA SER A 444 -22.38 -16.83 -4.63
C SER A 444 -23.49 -15.78 -4.70
N LYS A 445 -23.65 -15.08 -5.83
CA LYS A 445 -24.75 -14.12 -6.04
C LYS A 445 -26.14 -14.76 -5.82
N ASN A 446 -26.26 -16.08 -6.02
CA ASN A 446 -27.50 -16.82 -5.78
C ASN A 446 -27.85 -17.00 -4.29
N GLU A 447 -26.90 -16.71 -3.41
CA GLU A 447 -27.06 -16.76 -1.94
C GLU A 447 -27.40 -15.39 -1.35
N HIS A 448 -27.41 -14.33 -2.15
CA HIS A 448 -27.77 -12.99 -1.69
C HIS A 448 -29.16 -12.99 -1.04
N ILE A 449 -29.22 -12.48 0.18
CA ILE A 449 -30.45 -12.37 0.96
C ILE A 449 -31.14 -11.01 0.73
N LEU A 450 -30.40 -10.00 0.27
CA LEU A 450 -30.91 -8.68 -0.08
C LEU A 450 -30.72 -8.44 -1.58
N GLN A 451 -31.82 -8.18 -2.28
CA GLN A 451 -31.80 -7.75 -3.67
C GLN A 451 -31.57 -6.24 -3.77
N ASP A 452 -31.27 -5.72 -4.96
CA ASP A 452 -31.11 -4.29 -5.23
C ASP A 452 -32.28 -3.47 -4.65
N GLN A 453 -33.52 -3.93 -4.90
CA GLN A 453 -34.72 -3.27 -4.40
C GLN A 453 -34.83 -3.26 -2.86
N ASP A 454 -34.35 -4.31 -2.18
CA ASP A 454 -34.35 -4.38 -0.71
C ASP A 454 -33.37 -3.34 -0.14
N ILE A 455 -32.17 -3.25 -0.72
CA ILE A 455 -31.14 -2.30 -0.30
C ILE A 455 -31.57 -0.86 -0.61
N GLU A 456 -32.20 -0.61 -1.76
CA GLU A 456 -32.74 0.72 -2.10
C GLU A 456 -33.85 1.17 -1.13
N VAL A 457 -34.73 0.25 -0.70
CA VAL A 457 -35.73 0.53 0.33
C VAL A 457 -35.06 0.89 1.66
N LEU A 458 -34.04 0.13 2.08
CA LEU A 458 -33.31 0.41 3.31
C LEU A 458 -32.57 1.75 3.25
N ARG A 459 -31.85 2.01 2.16
CA ARG A 459 -31.15 3.28 1.90
C ARG A 459 -32.10 4.47 1.90
N ALA A 460 -33.23 4.38 1.20
CA ALA A 460 -34.22 5.45 1.13
C ALA A 460 -34.92 5.71 2.48
N SER A 461 -34.92 4.73 3.38
CA SER A 461 -35.47 4.89 4.73
C SER A 461 -34.51 5.57 5.71
N VAL A 462 -33.23 5.70 5.36
CA VAL A 462 -32.29 6.54 6.11
C VAL A 462 -32.64 8.00 5.83
N SER A 463 -33.17 8.71 6.83
CA SER A 463 -33.46 10.14 6.74
C SER A 463 -32.65 10.90 7.77
N SER A 464 -31.87 11.87 7.29
CA SER A 464 -31.17 12.84 8.12
C SER A 464 -32.08 13.98 8.63
N VAL A 465 -33.34 14.03 8.15
CA VAL A 465 -34.36 15.00 8.56
C VAL A 465 -35.65 14.25 8.91
N ASP A 466 -35.77 13.87 10.19
CA ASP A 466 -36.97 13.24 10.75
C ASP A 466 -38.03 14.30 11.13
N GLU A 467 -39.25 13.86 11.46
CA GLU A 467 -40.31 14.81 11.87
C GLU A 467 -39.95 15.68 13.09
N PRO A 468 -39.27 15.16 14.14
CA PRO A 468 -38.73 16.00 15.21
C PRO A 468 -37.81 17.12 14.72
N MET A 469 -36.91 16.84 13.76
CA MET A 469 -36.04 17.87 13.18
C MET A 469 -36.83 18.87 12.33
N LYS A 470 -37.81 18.41 11.55
CA LYS A 470 -38.71 19.31 10.79
C LYS A 470 -39.48 20.23 11.73
N GLU A 471 -39.98 19.71 12.83
CA GLU A 471 -40.66 20.51 13.85
C GLU A 471 -39.73 21.55 14.47
N THR A 472 -38.47 21.18 14.71
CA THR A 472 -37.43 22.14 15.14
C THR A 472 -37.20 23.23 14.09
N PHE A 473 -37.20 22.90 12.80
CA PHE A 473 -37.10 23.90 11.73
C PHE A 473 -38.32 24.82 11.66
N ARG A 474 -39.54 24.28 11.82
CA ARG A 474 -40.78 25.07 11.91
C ARG A 474 -40.73 26.02 13.10
N GLN A 475 -40.28 25.55 14.26
CA GLN A 475 -40.11 26.37 15.47
C GLN A 475 -39.07 27.48 15.30
N ARG A 476 -38.05 27.26 14.45
CA ARG A 476 -37.07 28.28 14.05
C ARG A 476 -37.57 29.23 12.95
N GLY A 477 -38.82 29.08 12.51
CA GLY A 477 -39.45 29.96 11.52
C GLY A 477 -39.11 29.65 10.06
N MET A 478 -38.57 28.47 9.76
CA MET A 478 -38.35 28.04 8.37
C MET A 478 -39.69 27.75 7.69
N SER A 479 -39.82 28.12 6.41
CA SER A 479 -41.02 27.78 5.62
C SER A 479 -41.00 26.30 5.25
N GLU A 480 -42.17 25.70 5.01
CA GLU A 480 -42.26 24.31 4.49
C GLU A 480 -41.47 24.11 3.19
N LYS A 481 -41.32 25.17 2.38
CA LYS A 481 -40.50 25.14 1.17
C LYS A 481 -39.01 25.00 1.49
N ASP A 482 -38.53 25.71 2.51
CA ASP A 482 -37.11 25.66 2.94
C ASP A 482 -36.81 24.35 3.66
N ILE A 483 -37.76 23.84 4.45
CA ILE A 483 -37.66 22.50 5.06
C ILE A 483 -37.56 21.44 3.96
N ALA A 484 -38.42 21.50 2.94
CA ALA A 484 -38.36 20.58 1.81
C ALA A 484 -37.07 20.73 0.96
N ALA A 485 -36.41 21.89 1.00
CA ALA A 485 -35.11 22.10 0.37
C ALA A 485 -33.98 21.47 1.21
N GLU A 486 -34.02 21.61 2.54
CA GLU A 486 -33.10 20.92 3.45
C GLU A 486 -33.24 19.40 3.37
N GLU A 487 -34.47 18.87 3.31
CA GLU A 487 -34.72 17.44 3.09
C GLU A 487 -34.09 16.95 1.77
N ARG A 488 -34.21 17.74 0.70
CA ARG A 488 -33.59 17.42 -0.59
C ARG A 488 -32.07 17.48 -0.52
N LYS A 489 -31.52 18.52 0.10
CA LYS A 489 -30.07 18.69 0.26
C LYS A 489 -29.45 17.56 1.07
N ARG A 490 -30.14 17.11 2.12
CA ARG A 490 -29.66 16.06 3.03
C ARG A 490 -30.17 14.66 2.69
N ARG A 491 -30.82 14.49 1.53
CA ARG A 491 -31.23 13.19 1.03
C ARG A 491 -30.02 12.27 0.94
N THR A 492 -30.18 11.05 1.42
CA THR A 492 -29.16 10.00 1.38
C THR A 492 -28.71 9.76 -0.06
N GLY A 493 -27.41 9.64 -0.25
CA GLY A 493 -26.77 9.42 -1.53
C GLY A 493 -27.25 8.16 -2.22
N ILE A 494 -27.06 8.09 -3.53
CA ILE A 494 -27.48 6.98 -4.39
C ILE A 494 -26.27 6.13 -4.78
N PHE A 495 -26.53 4.89 -5.17
CA PHE A 495 -25.54 4.05 -5.84
C PHE A 495 -25.61 4.28 -7.35
N VAL A 496 -24.48 4.32 -8.03
CA VAL A 496 -24.40 4.60 -9.48
C VAL A 496 -23.52 3.58 -10.20
N ASP A 497 -23.72 3.40 -11.50
CA ASP A 497 -22.89 2.51 -12.31
C ASP A 497 -21.48 3.06 -12.52
N PRO A 498 -20.45 2.19 -12.63
CA PRO A 498 -20.51 0.72 -12.57
C PRO A 498 -20.48 0.15 -11.14
N TRP A 499 -20.63 0.99 -10.11
CA TRP A 499 -20.39 0.65 -8.70
C TRP A 499 -21.63 0.21 -7.92
N ARG A 500 -22.82 0.33 -8.52
CA ARG A 500 -24.11 -0.10 -7.94
C ARG A 500 -24.10 -1.59 -7.58
N GLU A 501 -23.82 -2.46 -8.54
CA GLU A 501 -23.77 -3.90 -8.30
C GLU A 501 -22.67 -4.29 -7.29
N PRO A 502 -21.42 -3.78 -7.40
CA PRO A 502 -20.40 -3.98 -6.37
C PRO A 502 -20.80 -3.53 -4.95
N ALA A 503 -21.57 -2.45 -4.81
CA ALA A 503 -22.07 -2.00 -3.51
C ALA A 503 -23.08 -2.99 -2.93
N ILE A 504 -24.03 -3.46 -3.75
CA ILE A 504 -25.05 -4.46 -3.36
C ILE A 504 -24.40 -5.79 -2.97
N ASP A 505 -23.39 -6.21 -3.74
CA ASP A 505 -22.59 -7.40 -3.45
C ASP A 505 -21.85 -7.26 -2.11
N LEU A 506 -21.16 -6.14 -1.88
CA LEU A 506 -20.46 -5.89 -0.62
C LEU A 506 -21.40 -5.89 0.59
N PHE A 507 -22.60 -5.29 0.48
CA PHE A 507 -23.59 -5.34 1.56
C PHE A 507 -24.00 -6.77 1.89
N ASN A 508 -24.28 -7.61 0.88
CA ASN A 508 -24.60 -9.01 1.10
C ASN A 508 -23.42 -9.76 1.73
N GLU A 509 -22.20 -9.57 1.24
CA GLU A 509 -20.99 -10.19 1.81
C GLU A 509 -20.80 -9.88 3.30
N LEU A 510 -21.03 -8.62 3.69
CA LEU A 510 -20.98 -8.19 5.08
C LEU A 510 -22.04 -8.91 5.93
N VAL A 511 -23.33 -8.84 5.54
CA VAL A 511 -24.41 -9.40 6.36
C VAL A 511 -24.44 -10.94 6.33
N LEU A 512 -24.05 -11.59 5.24
CA LEU A 512 -23.95 -13.04 5.17
C LEU A 512 -22.82 -13.57 6.07
N SER A 513 -21.67 -12.88 6.10
CA SER A 513 -20.59 -13.21 7.05
C SER A 513 -21.03 -13.04 8.51
N TYR A 514 -21.81 -12.00 8.81
CA TYR A 514 -22.41 -11.81 10.13
C TYR A 514 -23.36 -12.96 10.49
N LEU A 515 -24.26 -13.35 9.58
CA LEU A 515 -25.22 -14.43 9.80
C LEU A 515 -24.52 -15.79 10.01
N GLU A 516 -23.51 -16.10 9.21
CA GLU A 516 -22.76 -17.35 9.33
C GLU A 516 -21.91 -17.39 10.60
N HIS A 517 -21.23 -16.30 10.95
CA HIS A 517 -20.35 -16.26 12.12
C HIS A 517 -21.12 -16.14 13.45
N PHE A 518 -22.08 -15.21 13.53
CA PHE A 518 -22.74 -14.86 14.80
C PHE A 518 -24.11 -15.51 14.99
N VAL A 519 -24.88 -15.76 13.93
CA VAL A 519 -26.27 -16.27 14.06
C VAL A 519 -26.36 -17.79 13.98
N LEU A 520 -25.67 -18.41 13.02
CA LEU A 520 -25.68 -19.87 12.80
C LEU A 520 -25.27 -20.72 14.02
N PRO A 521 -24.31 -20.30 14.88
CA PRO A 521 -23.98 -21.07 16.09
C PRO A 521 -25.18 -21.28 17.03
N HIS A 522 -26.16 -20.37 17.00
CA HIS A 522 -27.34 -20.35 17.86
C HIS A 522 -28.59 -20.98 17.24
N ARG A 523 -28.43 -21.68 16.11
CA ARG A 523 -29.51 -22.32 15.33
C ARG A 523 -30.47 -23.24 16.09
N SER A 524 -30.10 -23.71 17.29
CA SER A 524 -30.94 -24.54 18.16
C SER A 524 -31.97 -23.75 18.98
N HIS A 525 -31.92 -22.42 19.01
CA HIS A 525 -32.87 -21.60 19.75
C HIS A 525 -34.09 -21.28 18.88
N SER A 526 -35.25 -21.83 19.23
CA SER A 526 -36.45 -21.70 18.39
C SER A 526 -37.30 -20.44 18.62
N THR A 527 -36.99 -19.63 19.63
CA THR A 527 -37.80 -18.45 20.01
C THR A 527 -36.92 -17.22 20.27
N PRO A 528 -37.40 -15.98 20.01
CA PRO A 528 -36.60 -14.76 20.22
C PRO A 528 -36.13 -14.59 21.66
N SER A 529 -36.95 -15.01 22.63
CA SER A 529 -36.63 -14.98 24.06
C SER A 529 -35.39 -15.80 24.45
N LYS A 530 -35.06 -16.84 23.67
CA LYS A 530 -33.85 -17.65 23.86
C LYS A 530 -32.71 -17.18 22.97
N LEU A 531 -33.04 -16.84 21.72
CA LEU A 531 -32.06 -16.44 20.72
C LEU A 531 -31.42 -15.07 21.04
N GLY A 532 -32.22 -14.07 21.40
CA GLY A 532 -31.75 -12.71 21.66
C GLY A 532 -30.65 -12.63 22.72
N PRO A 533 -30.85 -13.16 23.95
CA PRO A 533 -29.79 -13.17 24.95
C PRO A 533 -28.53 -13.95 24.56
N ALA A 534 -28.65 -14.92 23.65
CA ALA A 534 -27.54 -15.72 23.16
C ALA A 534 -26.74 -15.01 22.06
N LEU A 535 -27.41 -14.28 21.16
CA LEU A 535 -26.78 -13.45 20.13
C LEU A 535 -26.13 -12.19 20.71
N PHE A 536 -26.70 -11.64 21.78
CA PHE A 536 -26.30 -10.35 22.35
C PHE A 536 -25.97 -10.48 23.85
N PRO A 537 -24.90 -11.24 24.19
CA PRO A 537 -24.52 -11.48 25.58
C PRO A 537 -24.10 -10.21 26.32
N ASN A 538 -23.48 -9.25 25.62
CA ASN A 538 -22.89 -8.04 26.20
C ASN A 538 -23.83 -6.83 26.17
N ARG A 539 -25.13 -7.03 25.91
CA ARG A 539 -26.14 -5.95 25.78
C ARG A 539 -26.29 -5.04 27.00
N ASN A 540 -25.80 -5.44 28.16
CA ASN A 540 -25.82 -4.64 29.38
C ASN A 540 -24.44 -4.05 29.73
N GLU A 541 -23.42 -4.29 28.92
CA GLU A 541 -22.06 -3.81 29.15
C GLU A 541 -21.89 -2.38 28.62
N SER A 542 -21.11 -1.59 29.36
CA SER A 542 -20.70 -0.25 28.96
C SER A 542 -19.25 -0.01 29.34
N ILE A 543 -18.50 0.57 28.42
CA ILE A 543 -17.11 0.98 28.63
C ILE A 543 -17.07 2.51 28.51
N GLN A 544 -16.67 3.19 29.58
CA GLN A 544 -16.57 4.67 29.64
C GLN A 544 -17.88 5.41 29.24
N GLY A 545 -19.04 4.82 29.53
CA GLY A 545 -20.35 5.41 29.22
C GLY A 545 -20.83 5.19 27.79
N ARG A 546 -20.02 4.61 26.90
CA ARG A 546 -20.48 4.06 25.61
C ARG A 546 -21.04 2.66 25.84
N LYS A 547 -22.20 2.37 25.27
CA LYS A 547 -22.80 1.04 25.33
C LYS A 547 -22.16 0.11 24.31
N HIS A 548 -22.08 -1.18 24.60
CA HIS A 548 -21.64 -2.19 23.63
C HIS A 548 -22.63 -2.29 22.46
N ILE A 549 -22.16 -2.63 21.25
CA ILE A 549 -23.01 -2.77 20.04
C ILE A 549 -24.19 -3.72 20.24
N ASP A 550 -24.02 -4.77 21.06
CA ASP A 550 -25.07 -5.68 21.49
C ASP A 550 -26.32 -5.00 22.04
N ASP A 551 -26.20 -3.88 22.76
CA ASP A 551 -27.37 -3.13 23.26
C ASP A 551 -28.21 -2.61 22.10
N PHE A 552 -27.54 -1.97 21.13
CA PHE A 552 -28.16 -1.46 19.92
C PHE A 552 -28.79 -2.60 19.11
N LEU A 553 -28.04 -3.65 18.78
CA LEU A 553 -28.56 -4.77 17.98
C LEU A 553 -29.67 -5.54 18.69
N PHE A 554 -29.60 -5.71 20.01
CA PHE A 554 -30.67 -6.34 20.81
C PHE A 554 -31.95 -5.49 20.82
N GLN A 555 -31.82 -4.16 20.87
CA GLN A 555 -32.95 -3.25 20.77
C GLN A 555 -33.66 -3.44 19.42
N ARG A 556 -32.90 -3.41 18.31
CA ARG A 556 -33.44 -3.63 16.95
C ARG A 556 -34.05 -5.03 16.79
N PHE A 557 -33.43 -6.05 17.39
CA PHE A 557 -33.96 -7.42 17.40
C PHE A 557 -35.33 -7.53 18.07
N SER A 558 -35.55 -6.74 19.13
CA SER A 558 -36.73 -6.82 20.01
C SER A 558 -37.89 -5.92 19.58
N GLU A 559 -37.66 -4.89 18.76
CA GLU A 559 -38.66 -3.87 18.42
C GLU A 559 -39.41 -4.17 17.10
N PRO A 560 -40.70 -4.54 17.14
CA PRO A 560 -41.41 -5.03 15.94
C PRO A 560 -41.73 -4.02 14.85
N ASN A 561 -41.58 -2.72 15.11
CA ASN A 561 -42.10 -1.67 14.23
C ASN A 561 -41.03 -0.90 13.42
N GLU A 562 -39.76 -1.28 13.48
CA GLU A 562 -38.66 -0.46 12.90
C GLU A 562 -38.10 -0.92 11.55
N THR A 563 -38.58 -2.03 11.01
CA THR A 563 -38.23 -2.40 9.62
C THR A 563 -38.82 -1.39 8.65
N ALA A 564 -38.08 -1.08 7.57
CA ALA A 564 -38.59 -0.15 6.54
C ALA A 564 -39.96 -0.68 6.04
N PRO A 565 -41.03 0.15 6.01
CA PRO A 565 -42.41 -0.35 5.81
C PRO A 565 -42.64 -1.14 4.52
N THR A 566 -41.74 -0.98 3.54
CA THR A 566 -41.83 -1.59 2.22
C THR A 566 -40.83 -2.74 2.00
N LEU A 567 -40.05 -3.13 3.02
CA LEU A 567 -39.17 -4.29 2.92
C LEU A 567 -40.01 -5.58 2.93
N ASP A 568 -39.78 -6.49 1.98
CA ASP A 568 -40.44 -7.79 1.91
C ASP A 568 -39.83 -8.76 2.95
N VAL A 569 -40.18 -8.53 4.21
CA VAL A 569 -39.68 -9.31 5.36
C VAL A 569 -39.88 -10.81 5.16
N PRO A 570 -41.05 -11.33 4.74
CA PRO A 570 -41.22 -12.77 4.50
C PRO A 570 -40.24 -13.36 3.49
N SER A 571 -39.99 -12.64 2.39
CA SER A 571 -39.07 -13.08 1.32
C SER A 571 -37.61 -13.05 1.76
N VAL A 572 -37.19 -12.01 2.50
CA VAL A 572 -35.85 -11.94 3.10
C VAL A 572 -35.68 -13.03 4.16
N SER A 573 -36.67 -13.24 5.04
CA SER A 573 -36.68 -14.31 6.04
C SER A 573 -36.49 -15.69 5.42
N ALA A 574 -37.19 -15.98 4.31
CA ALA A 574 -37.05 -17.24 3.59
C ALA A 574 -35.64 -17.42 2.99
N ARG A 575 -35.03 -16.35 2.47
CA ARG A 575 -33.65 -16.38 1.96
C ARG A 575 -32.63 -16.58 3.09
N ILE A 576 -32.81 -15.92 4.24
CA ILE A 576 -31.98 -16.10 5.44
C ILE A 576 -32.05 -17.54 5.93
N LEU A 577 -33.25 -18.10 6.09
CA LEU A 577 -33.43 -19.48 6.52
C LEU A 577 -32.72 -20.45 5.56
N LYS A 578 -32.93 -20.28 4.25
CA LYS A 578 -32.27 -21.08 3.22
C LYS A 578 -30.75 -21.00 3.29
N PHE A 579 -30.19 -19.80 3.48
CA PHE A 579 -28.75 -19.57 3.61
C PHE A 579 -28.17 -20.30 4.82
N LEU A 580 -28.82 -20.15 5.99
CA LEU A 580 -28.38 -20.75 7.25
C LEU A 580 -28.53 -22.28 7.24
N ASP A 581 -29.65 -22.82 6.74
CA ASP A 581 -29.88 -24.26 6.63
C ASP A 581 -28.85 -24.94 5.71
N GLY A 582 -28.44 -24.25 4.63
CA GLY A 582 -27.38 -24.72 3.75
C GLY A 582 -26.03 -24.95 4.44
N ARG A 583 -25.82 -24.35 5.62
CA ARG A 583 -24.59 -24.39 6.41
C ARG A 583 -24.76 -25.06 7.78
N ALA A 584 -25.97 -25.44 8.14
CA ALA A 584 -26.31 -26.00 9.44
C ALA A 584 -25.78 -27.44 9.67
N GLY A 585 -25.29 -28.08 8.60
CA GLY A 585 -24.73 -29.44 8.65
C GLY A 585 -25.77 -30.46 9.11
N ALA A 586 -25.44 -31.26 10.13
CA ALA A 586 -26.34 -32.27 10.68
C ALA A 586 -27.42 -31.72 11.64
N HIS A 587 -27.33 -30.45 12.03
CA HIS A 587 -28.21 -29.85 13.04
C HIS A 587 -29.00 -28.70 12.40
N PRO A 588 -30.25 -28.92 11.97
CA PRO A 588 -31.02 -27.95 11.19
C PRO A 588 -31.34 -26.68 12.00
N VAL A 589 -31.65 -25.60 11.29
CA VAL A 589 -32.11 -24.35 11.89
C VAL A 589 -33.55 -24.53 12.37
N VAL A 590 -33.83 -24.22 13.65
CA VAL A 590 -35.17 -24.36 14.25
C VAL A 590 -35.83 -23.03 14.59
N PHE A 591 -35.39 -21.95 13.94
CA PHE A 591 -35.95 -20.61 14.09
C PHE A 591 -37.43 -20.58 13.68
N ASN A 592 -38.30 -20.09 14.56
CA ASN A 592 -39.68 -19.78 14.19
C ASN A 592 -39.74 -18.49 13.35
N GLU A 593 -40.93 -18.19 12.82
CA GLU A 593 -41.19 -16.99 12.02
C GLU A 593 -40.73 -15.71 12.73
N GLU A 594 -41.07 -15.56 14.01
CA GLU A 594 -40.70 -14.42 14.84
C GLU A 594 -39.17 -14.25 14.98
N CYS A 595 -38.41 -15.35 15.11
CA CYS A 595 -36.94 -15.29 15.13
C CYS A 595 -36.39 -14.76 13.81
N LEU A 596 -36.91 -15.25 12.68
CA LEU A 596 -36.45 -14.83 11.36
C LEU A 596 -36.76 -13.34 11.12
N GLU A 597 -37.96 -12.88 11.49
CA GLU A 597 -38.30 -11.46 11.44
C GLU A 597 -37.37 -10.60 12.31
N SER A 598 -37.08 -11.04 13.54
CA SER A 598 -36.13 -10.35 14.41
C SER A 598 -34.72 -10.32 13.83
N ILE A 599 -34.27 -11.38 13.17
CA ILE A 599 -32.97 -11.39 12.45
C ILE A 599 -33.00 -10.42 11.26
N VAL A 600 -34.09 -10.37 10.50
CA VAL A 600 -34.25 -9.40 9.40
C VAL A 600 -34.14 -7.96 9.90
N ARG A 601 -34.69 -7.64 11.07
CA ARG A 601 -34.55 -6.30 11.69
C ARG A 601 -33.10 -5.95 12.00
N VAL A 602 -32.33 -6.91 12.52
CA VAL A 602 -30.91 -6.72 12.79
C VAL A 602 -30.12 -6.50 11.49
N VAL A 603 -30.38 -7.32 10.47
CA VAL A 603 -29.76 -7.16 9.14
C VAL A 603 -30.11 -5.79 8.55
N ALA A 604 -31.39 -5.39 8.59
CA ALA A 604 -31.84 -4.09 8.12
C ALA A 604 -31.17 -2.93 8.88
N ALA A 605 -31.02 -3.04 10.20
CA ALA A 605 -30.35 -2.04 11.02
C ALA A 605 -28.88 -1.89 10.64
N LEU A 606 -28.14 -3.00 10.50
CA LEU A 606 -26.73 -2.97 10.07
C LEU A 606 -26.58 -2.25 8.72
N ILE A 607 -27.43 -2.56 7.73
CA ILE A 607 -27.39 -1.88 6.43
C ILE A 607 -27.67 -0.38 6.56
N LYS A 608 -28.68 0.01 7.34
CA LYS A 608 -29.03 1.42 7.55
C LYS A 608 -27.88 2.20 8.21
N GLU A 609 -27.24 1.64 9.25
CA GLU A 609 -26.09 2.25 9.92
C GLU A 609 -24.91 2.43 8.96
N ILE A 610 -24.56 1.39 8.19
CA ILE A 610 -23.48 1.48 7.21
C ILE A 610 -23.80 2.54 6.15
N VAL A 611 -25.04 2.59 5.65
CA VAL A 611 -25.47 3.60 4.68
C VAL A 611 -25.37 5.01 5.27
N GLU A 612 -25.85 5.23 6.49
CA GLU A 612 -25.79 6.53 7.15
C GLU A 612 -24.34 7.02 7.29
N LEU A 613 -23.43 6.15 7.74
CA LEU A 613 -22.02 6.49 7.90
C LEU A 613 -21.33 6.71 6.56
N ALA A 614 -21.57 5.84 5.57
CA ALA A 614 -21.01 5.99 4.22
C ALA A 614 -21.49 7.28 3.55
N ASP A 615 -22.72 7.70 3.83
CA ASP A 615 -23.31 8.91 3.27
C ASP A 615 -22.62 10.20 3.72
N ARG A 616 -21.98 10.19 4.90
CA ARG A 616 -21.20 11.33 5.42
C ARG A 616 -19.97 11.62 4.57
N TYR A 617 -19.47 10.62 3.87
CA TYR A 617 -18.30 10.69 2.99
C TYR A 617 -18.67 10.61 1.50
N ALA A 618 -19.98 10.55 1.18
CA ALA A 618 -20.44 10.45 -0.20
C ALA A 618 -19.98 11.65 -1.05
N PHE A 619 -19.64 11.41 -2.32
CA PHE A 619 -19.27 12.48 -3.24
C PHE A 619 -20.40 13.50 -3.33
N GLY A 620 -20.06 14.79 -3.15
CA GLY A 620 -21.00 15.89 -3.17
C GLY A 620 -21.68 16.19 -1.81
N ARG A 621 -21.42 15.42 -0.75
CA ARG A 621 -22.03 15.66 0.58
C ARG A 621 -21.51 16.96 1.22
N GLY A 622 -20.23 17.27 1.03
CA GLY A 622 -19.56 18.48 1.54
C GLY A 622 -19.52 19.65 0.55
N ASP A 623 -20.05 19.48 -0.66
CA ASP A 623 -19.96 20.46 -1.73
C ASP A 623 -21.06 21.52 -1.60
N GLU A 624 -20.67 22.76 -1.30
CA GLU A 624 -21.59 23.90 -1.18
C GLU A 624 -22.16 24.35 -2.54
N GLU A 625 -21.49 24.02 -3.65
CA GLU A 625 -21.89 24.38 -5.01
C GLU A 625 -22.81 23.33 -5.65
N ARG A 626 -22.99 22.16 -5.02
CA ARG A 626 -23.89 21.10 -5.49
C ARG A 626 -25.33 21.60 -5.64
N ALA A 627 -25.93 21.31 -6.80
CA ALA A 627 -27.32 21.65 -7.05
C ALA A 627 -28.26 20.87 -6.11
N ILE A 628 -29.36 21.51 -5.67
CA ILE A 628 -30.29 20.91 -4.69
C ILE A 628 -30.92 19.60 -5.19
N ASP A 629 -31.05 19.44 -6.50
CA ASP A 629 -31.61 18.27 -7.17
C ASP A 629 -30.57 17.21 -7.56
N GLU A 630 -29.28 17.55 -7.51
CA GLU A 630 -28.19 16.62 -7.77
C GLU A 630 -27.96 15.70 -6.57
N SER A 631 -27.94 14.39 -6.79
CA SER A 631 -27.81 13.41 -5.70
C SER A 631 -26.35 13.15 -5.35
N CYS A 632 -26.03 13.05 -4.06
CA CYS A 632 -24.72 12.54 -3.63
C CYS A 632 -24.54 11.09 -4.07
N VAL A 633 -23.28 10.65 -4.21
CA VAL A 633 -22.96 9.31 -4.68
C VAL A 633 -22.21 8.51 -3.62
N ILE A 634 -22.73 7.32 -3.31
CA ILE A 634 -22.10 6.32 -2.45
C ILE A 634 -21.49 5.23 -3.34
N VAL A 635 -20.22 4.90 -3.10
CA VAL A 635 -19.46 3.83 -3.76
C VAL A 635 -18.96 2.82 -2.73
N PRO A 636 -18.51 1.61 -3.13
CA PRO A 636 -18.00 0.59 -2.21
C PRO A 636 -16.87 1.08 -1.29
N GLN A 637 -16.04 2.04 -1.72
CA GLN A 637 -15.05 2.64 -0.85
C GLN A 637 -15.67 3.27 0.41
N HIS A 638 -16.72 4.07 0.28
CA HIS A 638 -17.37 4.70 1.42
C HIS A 638 -18.02 3.67 2.35
N ILE A 639 -18.55 2.57 1.80
CA ILE A 639 -19.07 1.44 2.59
C ILE A 639 -17.94 0.80 3.40
N ARG A 640 -16.78 0.59 2.79
CA ARG A 640 -15.62 0.01 3.47
C ARG A 640 -15.10 0.91 4.58
N GLU A 641 -14.96 2.20 4.30
CA GLU A 641 -14.50 3.19 5.26
C GLU A 641 -15.49 3.36 6.43
N ALA A 642 -16.79 3.36 6.15
CA ALA A 642 -17.84 3.40 7.17
C ALA A 642 -17.72 2.24 8.17
N VAL A 643 -17.51 1.01 7.68
CA VAL A 643 -17.32 -0.16 8.55
C VAL A 643 -15.96 -0.11 9.25
N TYR A 644 -14.88 0.30 8.58
CA TYR A 644 -13.53 0.29 9.15
C TYR A 644 -13.34 1.31 10.27
N TYR A 645 -13.85 2.54 10.11
CA TYR A 645 -13.70 3.59 11.11
C TYR A 645 -14.64 3.45 12.30
N ASP A 646 -15.71 2.67 12.16
CA ASP A 646 -16.61 2.37 13.27
C ASP A 646 -16.23 1.03 13.93
N ASN A 647 -15.55 1.11 15.07
CA ASN A 647 -15.08 -0.07 15.81
C ASN A 647 -16.22 -1.03 16.20
N ASP A 648 -17.43 -0.51 16.43
CA ASP A 648 -18.58 -1.32 16.80
C ASP A 648 -19.03 -2.13 15.57
N LEU A 649 -19.22 -1.50 14.42
CA LEU A 649 -19.55 -2.20 13.17
C LEU A 649 -18.45 -3.16 12.72
N LEU A 650 -17.18 -2.73 12.79
CA LEU A 650 -16.05 -3.57 12.43
C LEU A 650 -16.03 -4.86 13.26
N SER A 651 -16.32 -4.77 14.56
CA SER A 651 -16.30 -5.94 15.45
C SER A 651 -17.26 -7.05 15.02
N VAL A 652 -18.40 -6.71 14.40
CA VAL A 652 -19.43 -7.68 13.98
C VAL A 652 -19.42 -7.97 12.47
N LEU A 653 -18.66 -7.22 11.66
CA LEU A 653 -18.61 -7.38 10.19
C LEU A 653 -17.23 -7.74 9.63
N ARG A 654 -16.18 -7.74 10.47
CA ARG A 654 -14.79 -8.05 10.07
C ARG A 654 -14.58 -9.44 9.46
N CYS A 655 -15.55 -10.35 9.57
CA CYS A 655 -15.42 -11.71 9.02
C CYS A 655 -15.60 -11.79 7.51
N SER A 656 -16.01 -10.73 6.81
CA SER A 656 -16.18 -10.77 5.35
C SER A 656 -14.83 -10.73 4.61
N ALA A 657 -14.52 -11.77 3.84
CA ALA A 657 -13.33 -11.80 2.98
C ALA A 657 -13.37 -10.70 1.90
N VAL A 658 -14.55 -10.46 1.31
CA VAL A 658 -14.75 -9.46 0.26
C VAL A 658 -14.61 -8.03 0.79
N PHE A 659 -14.99 -7.78 2.05
CA PHE A 659 -14.73 -6.50 2.70
C PHE A 659 -13.24 -6.14 2.66
N TRP A 660 -12.37 -7.05 3.10
CA TRP A 660 -10.92 -6.80 3.16
C TRP A 660 -10.20 -6.89 1.80
N ALA A 661 -10.49 -7.94 1.02
CA ALA A 661 -9.70 -8.27 -0.16
C ALA A 661 -10.34 -7.84 -1.48
N GLY A 662 -11.63 -7.46 -1.48
CA GLY A 662 -12.43 -7.32 -2.69
C GLY A 662 -12.88 -8.66 -3.26
N ARG A 663 -13.74 -8.62 -4.28
CA ARG A 663 -14.11 -9.80 -5.07
C ARG A 663 -13.00 -10.07 -6.09
N GLN A 664 -12.46 -11.30 -6.11
CA GLN A 664 -11.38 -11.71 -7.01
C GLN A 664 -11.84 -11.97 -8.45
#